data_AF-A0A9D4QI97-F1
#
_entry.id   AF-A0A9D4QI97-F1
#
_cell.length_a   1.000
_cell.length_b   1.000
_cell.length_c   1.000
_cell.angle_alpha   90.00
_cell.angle_beta   90.00
_cell.angle_gamma   90.00
#
_symmetry.space_group_name_H-M   'P 1'
#
loop_
_entity.id
_entity.type
_entity.pdbx_description
1 polymer ?
#
loop_
_entity_poly.entity_id
_entity_poly.type
_entity_poly.pdbx_seq_one_letter_code
_entity_poly.pdbx_strand_id
1 'polypeptide(L)'
;MEQLVDTTTEPYTDEAGHSVGLVTVVKMPSWTVTAVFGAFCALLLVVLAVYCGIPLLDAPVTTEPQRQTAVCKSAPCAQFAIALRASLSRRIRPCDDFYGHVCGSWDAKRTDTVQVALLQRMFHAVNDLNRKATVAVPSSQTAVQKVAMAFQACEDLVAKNHSSMDAVRRMLMEAGLFSPPVWTGPHDVVNTSCFLETRWHMAPLITFKLEREDSLLALAPSMWAKKHFARRSRRMPLESDFNALHGFFASRPPGSHAVVESEPSTADMTSAELRSLDNRVTLELGGELLQPAKEGRLLFDYSTIGSFVPEIDGQVWRLLLHGCLDHTGPLVYSVYHPAFVRKVLSLPARIGAPAAQQYLRWYIIETLAANYHGPWMVEVAGGQERALLNQQFKCHRILLKYAGRAFVAPYIRNFFTKTVEWDLKMLHRDLTDAYEYLLQALRPLVPTFSFGAYDERHDRDNRRNGTTKMHRGPFEIVTKSSDAYLNEAYQNFSDMSADSFENWLRLKAGFGHSDRDKVSFPQVYPKRLAPMFFDFVEKGDDGVVKDFRLLPDIIAVPFYHAEAPLVFKLGGLASLISSALLALVLDKGFVDRGNVSWAGQAAGQNRPVGECARRIVQALEQESEATARLLEVAALHHVLKTQEAGGDPAVVLADVPQLVGTQLQYAVWCYLQCGEVRGRHRCNAPLRELPSFADAFACPADAPMRKAITCAGTVLAERL
;
A
#
# COMPACT_ATOMS: atom_id res chain seq x y z
N MET A 1 43.36 -86.56 -16.35
CA MET A 1 42.59 -85.83 -17.36
C MET A 1 41.61 -84.97 -16.60
N GLU A 2 42.08 -83.80 -16.17
CA GLU A 2 41.88 -82.48 -16.82
C GLU A 2 40.56 -81.86 -16.33
N GLN A 3 40.46 -80.63 -15.85
CA GLN A 3 41.36 -79.52 -15.54
C GLN A 3 40.51 -78.51 -14.74
N LEU A 4 41.18 -77.68 -13.92
CA LEU A 4 40.84 -76.35 -13.41
C LEU A 4 39.38 -75.83 -13.50
N VAL A 5 38.85 -75.29 -12.40
CA VAL A 5 38.73 -73.83 -12.21
C VAL A 5 38.64 -73.53 -10.70
N ASP A 6 39.51 -72.62 -10.29
CA ASP A 6 39.61 -71.91 -9.03
C ASP A 6 38.63 -70.73 -9.04
N THR A 7 37.80 -70.55 -8.00
CA THR A 7 37.17 -69.27 -7.70
C THR A 7 37.06 -69.13 -6.18
N THR A 8 38.05 -68.46 -5.62
CA THR A 8 37.94 -67.67 -4.40
C THR A 8 36.91 -66.56 -4.61
N THR A 9 35.91 -66.47 -3.74
CA THR A 9 35.07 -65.28 -3.59
C THR A 9 35.10 -64.85 -2.14
N GLU A 10 35.76 -63.71 -1.89
CA GLU A 10 35.73 -63.01 -0.61
C GLU A 10 34.32 -62.47 -0.33
N PRO A 11 33.90 -62.39 0.95
CA PRO A 11 32.64 -61.80 1.32
C PRO A 11 32.72 -60.26 1.26
N TYR A 12 31.84 -59.64 0.48
CA TYR A 12 31.60 -58.19 0.49
C TYR A 12 30.69 -57.84 1.68
N THR A 13 31.21 -57.10 2.65
CA THR A 13 30.45 -56.48 3.74
C THR A 13 30.11 -55.04 3.38
N ASP A 14 28.84 -54.64 3.55
CA ASP A 14 28.44 -53.24 3.45
C ASP A 14 28.86 -52.43 4.70
N GLU A 15 28.92 -51.09 4.57
CA GLU A 15 29.33 -50.17 5.64
C GLU A 15 28.36 -50.09 6.84
N ALA A 16 27.31 -50.93 6.87
CA ALA A 16 26.38 -51.02 7.99
C ALA A 16 26.44 -52.35 8.75
N GLY A 17 27.29 -53.30 8.35
CA GLY A 17 27.54 -54.55 9.09
C GLY A 17 26.38 -55.54 9.10
N HIS A 18 25.50 -55.52 8.09
CA HIS A 18 24.40 -56.48 7.99
C HIS A 18 24.76 -57.66 7.07
N SER A 19 24.67 -58.88 7.60
CA SER A 19 24.83 -60.11 6.84
C SER A 19 23.58 -60.40 5.99
N VAL A 20 23.69 -60.28 4.67
CA VAL A 20 22.62 -60.69 3.76
C VAL A 20 22.70 -62.21 3.59
N GLY A 21 21.71 -62.91 4.14
CA GLY A 21 21.57 -64.37 4.01
C GLY A 21 21.34 -64.79 2.56
N LEU A 22 22.12 -65.78 2.10
CA LEU A 22 21.97 -66.41 0.79
C LEU A 22 20.56 -67.02 0.65
N VAL A 23 19.77 -66.55 -0.30
CA VAL A 23 18.46 -67.14 -0.64
C VAL A 23 18.70 -68.42 -1.43
N THR A 24 18.52 -69.57 -0.77
CA THR A 24 18.46 -70.87 -1.45
C THR A 24 17.12 -71.02 -2.16
N VAL A 25 17.14 -70.96 -3.50
CA VAL A 25 15.96 -71.25 -4.33
C VAL A 25 15.72 -72.76 -4.32
N VAL A 26 14.83 -73.21 -3.43
CA VAL A 26 14.34 -74.60 -3.44
C VAL A 26 13.37 -74.75 -4.61
N LYS A 27 13.78 -75.53 -5.62
CA LYS A 27 12.92 -75.95 -6.74
C LYS A 27 11.81 -76.86 -6.20
N MET A 28 10.64 -76.31 -5.94
CA MET A 28 9.47 -77.10 -5.59
C MET A 28 8.87 -77.76 -6.83
N PRO A 29 8.39 -79.01 -6.74
CA PRO A 29 7.73 -79.70 -7.85
C PRO A 29 6.42 -78.99 -8.22
N SER A 30 6.13 -78.89 -9.53
CA SER A 30 5.07 -78.02 -10.08
C SER A 30 3.66 -78.25 -9.54
N TRP A 31 3.37 -79.41 -8.94
CA TRP A 31 2.06 -79.75 -8.39
C TRP A 31 1.78 -79.12 -7.01
N THR A 32 2.80 -78.76 -6.23
CA THR A 32 2.59 -78.08 -4.94
C THR A 32 2.19 -76.62 -5.12
N VAL A 33 2.71 -75.96 -6.16
CA VAL A 33 2.35 -74.58 -6.50
C VAL A 33 0.88 -74.49 -6.90
N THR A 34 0.38 -75.43 -7.70
CA THR A 34 -1.04 -75.47 -8.11
C THR A 34 -1.98 -75.74 -6.93
N ALA A 35 -1.59 -76.61 -6.00
CA ALA A 35 -2.39 -76.91 -4.82
C ALA A 35 -2.49 -75.71 -3.86
N VAL A 36 -1.37 -75.02 -3.60
CA VAL A 36 -1.34 -73.83 -2.75
C VAL A 36 -2.11 -72.68 -3.38
N PHE A 37 -1.96 -72.48 -4.69
CA PHE A 37 -2.68 -71.41 -5.40
C PHE A 37 -4.19 -71.69 -5.43
N GLY A 38 -4.60 -72.94 -5.63
CA GLY A 38 -6.01 -73.35 -5.57
C GLY A 38 -6.63 -73.11 -4.19
N ALA A 39 -5.92 -73.46 -3.11
CA ALA A 39 -6.36 -73.20 -1.74
C ALA A 39 -6.47 -71.70 -1.44
N PHE A 40 -5.53 -70.89 -1.95
CA PHE A 40 -5.55 -69.44 -1.77
C PHE A 40 -6.72 -68.79 -2.53
N CYS A 41 -6.99 -69.22 -3.76
CA CYS A 41 -8.14 -68.74 -4.54
C CYS A 41 -9.47 -69.12 -3.88
N ALA A 42 -9.59 -70.34 -3.35
CA ALA A 42 -10.80 -70.75 -2.62
C ALA A 42 -11.01 -69.91 -1.35
N LEU A 43 -9.95 -69.65 -0.59
CA LEU A 43 -10.02 -68.79 0.61
C LEU A 43 -10.41 -67.35 0.24
N LEU A 44 -9.85 -66.80 -0.83
CA LEU A 44 -10.15 -65.45 -1.31
C LEU A 44 -11.62 -65.32 -1.73
N LEU A 45 -12.17 -66.34 -2.40
CA LEU A 45 -13.58 -66.38 -2.80
C LEU A 45 -14.52 -66.46 -1.59
N VAL A 46 -14.15 -67.21 -0.54
CA VAL A 46 -14.91 -67.24 0.72
C VAL A 46 -14.86 -65.88 1.42
N VAL A 47 -13.69 -65.22 1.48
CA VAL A 47 -13.56 -63.87 2.06
C VAL A 47 -14.41 -62.87 1.28
N LEU A 48 -14.37 -62.90 -0.05
CA LEU A 48 -15.20 -62.02 -0.89
C LEU A 48 -16.69 -62.30 -0.75
N ALA A 49 -17.10 -63.57 -0.66
CA ALA A 49 -18.50 -63.93 -0.42
C ALA A 49 -19.00 -63.45 0.96
N VAL A 50 -18.14 -63.52 1.99
CA VAL A 50 -18.44 -62.95 3.32
C VAL A 50 -18.48 -61.43 3.27
N TYR A 51 -17.55 -60.78 2.58
CA TYR A 51 -17.50 -59.31 2.48
C TYR A 51 -18.66 -58.72 1.66
N CYS A 52 -19.06 -59.39 0.59
CA CYS A 52 -20.19 -58.97 -0.25
C CYS A 52 -21.55 -59.42 0.31
N GLY A 53 -21.56 -60.45 1.16
CA GLY A 53 -22.77 -61.01 1.78
C GLY A 53 -23.16 -60.36 3.11
N ILE A 54 -22.33 -59.47 3.67
CA ILE A 54 -22.75 -58.58 4.74
C ILE A 54 -23.61 -57.49 4.09
N PRO A 55 -24.95 -57.50 4.24
CA PRO A 55 -25.73 -56.33 3.88
C PRO A 55 -25.12 -55.16 4.65
N LEU A 56 -24.82 -54.07 3.93
CA LEU A 56 -24.60 -52.75 4.50
C LEU A 56 -25.85 -52.36 5.29
N LEU A 57 -26.05 -52.99 6.45
CA LEU A 57 -26.96 -52.55 7.49
C LEU A 57 -26.54 -51.12 7.75
N ASP A 58 -27.44 -50.20 7.43
CA ASP A 58 -27.36 -48.77 7.69
C ASP A 58 -26.51 -48.53 8.92
N ALA A 59 -25.21 -48.25 8.70
CA ALA A 59 -24.40 -47.70 9.76
C ALA A 59 -25.18 -46.45 10.16
N PRO A 60 -25.70 -46.38 11.41
CA PRO A 60 -26.51 -45.25 11.82
C PRO A 60 -25.67 -44.06 11.45
N VAL A 61 -26.19 -43.23 10.53
CA VAL A 61 -25.54 -41.98 10.15
C VAL A 61 -25.19 -41.37 11.49
N THR A 62 -23.91 -41.42 11.86
CA THR A 62 -23.44 -40.83 13.09
C THR A 62 -23.68 -39.37 12.82
N THR A 63 -24.84 -38.90 13.26
CA THR A 63 -25.23 -37.50 13.25
C THR A 63 -24.13 -36.84 14.03
N GLU A 64 -23.16 -36.31 13.28
CA GLU A 64 -22.03 -35.59 13.81
C GLU A 64 -22.64 -34.62 14.81
N PRO A 65 -22.30 -34.75 16.11
CA PRO A 65 -23.01 -34.06 17.17
C PRO A 65 -23.09 -32.60 16.76
N GLN A 66 -24.32 -32.12 16.51
CA GLN A 66 -24.57 -30.80 15.94
C GLN A 66 -23.75 -29.81 16.77
N ARG A 67 -22.61 -29.37 16.22
CA ARG A 67 -21.74 -28.41 16.90
C ARG A 67 -22.64 -27.23 17.20
N GLN A 68 -22.87 -26.96 18.48
CA GLN A 68 -23.76 -25.89 18.90
C GLN A 68 -23.23 -24.59 18.32
N THR A 69 -23.94 -24.05 17.34
CA THR A 69 -23.58 -22.78 16.72
C THR A 69 -23.90 -21.65 17.70
N ALA A 70 -22.89 -20.91 18.13
CA ALA A 70 -23.10 -19.74 18.97
C ALA A 70 -23.58 -18.58 18.09
N VAL A 71 -24.77 -18.04 18.37
CA VAL A 71 -25.28 -16.85 17.66
C VAL A 71 -24.71 -15.59 18.32
N CYS A 72 -23.97 -14.78 17.56
CA CYS A 72 -23.46 -13.51 18.08
C CYS A 72 -24.59 -12.47 18.18
N LYS A 73 -24.87 -11.98 19.39
CA LYS A 73 -25.93 -11.00 19.68
C LYS A 73 -25.41 -9.62 20.12
N SER A 74 -24.10 -9.40 20.11
CA SER A 74 -23.53 -8.10 20.47
C SER A 74 -23.98 -7.02 19.47
N ALA A 75 -24.07 -5.76 19.91
CA ALA A 75 -24.47 -4.66 19.04
C ALA A 75 -23.58 -4.52 17.77
N PRO A 76 -22.25 -4.69 17.84
CA PRO A 76 -21.39 -4.72 16.65
C PRO A 76 -21.71 -5.85 15.68
N CYS A 77 -22.03 -7.05 16.19
CA CYS A 77 -22.45 -8.19 15.37
C CYS A 77 -23.77 -7.90 14.65
N ALA A 78 -24.76 -7.37 15.36
CA ALA A 78 -26.04 -6.99 14.77
C ALA A 78 -25.86 -5.92 13.69
N GLN A 79 -25.07 -4.87 13.99
CA GLN A 79 -24.80 -3.80 13.03
C GLN A 79 -24.13 -4.34 11.75
N PHE A 80 -23.14 -5.22 11.89
CA PHE A 80 -22.48 -5.83 10.75
C PHE A 80 -23.38 -6.79 9.99
N ALA A 81 -24.13 -7.64 10.68
CA ALA A 81 -25.07 -8.58 10.07
C ALA A 81 -26.10 -7.83 9.22
N ILE A 82 -26.62 -6.71 9.70
CA ILE A 82 -27.50 -5.81 8.93
C ILE A 82 -26.79 -5.29 7.68
N ALA A 83 -25.55 -4.81 7.81
CA ALA A 83 -24.78 -4.24 6.70
C ALA A 83 -24.43 -5.28 5.62
N LEU A 84 -23.97 -6.46 6.03
CA LEU A 84 -23.66 -7.58 5.14
C LEU A 84 -24.93 -8.12 4.47
N ARG A 85 -26.02 -8.29 5.23
CA ARG A 85 -27.31 -8.69 4.67
C ARG A 85 -27.80 -7.73 3.58
N ALA A 86 -27.60 -6.43 3.79
CA ALA A 86 -27.99 -5.40 2.83
C ALA A 86 -27.15 -5.44 1.54
N SER A 87 -25.91 -5.92 1.58
CA SER A 87 -25.06 -6.05 0.38
C SER A 87 -25.30 -7.33 -0.39
N LEU A 88 -25.72 -8.41 0.29
CA LEU A 88 -25.92 -9.73 -0.28
C LEU A 88 -27.04 -9.74 -1.34
N SER A 89 -26.77 -10.40 -2.48
CA SER A 89 -27.74 -10.70 -3.53
C SER A 89 -28.10 -12.18 -3.51
N ARG A 90 -29.35 -12.47 -3.16
CA ARG A 90 -29.90 -13.85 -3.19
C ARG A 90 -30.11 -14.39 -4.62
N ARG A 91 -29.98 -13.54 -5.63
CA ARG A 91 -30.21 -13.90 -7.04
C ARG A 91 -28.96 -14.49 -7.71
N ILE A 92 -27.79 -14.25 -7.14
CA ILE A 92 -26.51 -14.71 -7.68
C ILE A 92 -25.99 -15.80 -6.76
N ARG A 93 -25.67 -16.98 -7.31
CA ARG A 93 -25.10 -18.08 -6.53
C ARG A 93 -23.63 -17.78 -6.22
N PRO A 94 -23.13 -18.11 -5.01
CA PRO A 94 -21.72 -17.93 -4.65
C PRO A 94 -20.73 -18.53 -5.67
N CYS A 95 -21.09 -19.67 -6.26
CA CYS A 95 -20.24 -20.40 -7.20
C CYS A 95 -20.24 -19.85 -8.63
N ASP A 96 -21.19 -18.98 -8.99
CA ASP A 96 -21.24 -18.33 -10.31
C ASP A 96 -20.43 -17.02 -10.29
N ASP A 97 -20.63 -16.21 -9.25
CA ASP A 97 -19.99 -14.91 -9.08
C ASP A 97 -20.06 -14.48 -7.62
N PHE A 98 -19.00 -14.75 -6.86
CA PHE A 98 -19.02 -14.52 -5.42
C PHE A 98 -19.12 -13.03 -5.05
N TYR A 99 -18.46 -12.14 -5.79
CA TYR A 99 -18.60 -10.70 -5.63
C TYR A 99 -20.03 -10.24 -5.94
N GLY A 100 -20.64 -10.73 -7.02
CA GLY A 100 -22.06 -10.46 -7.28
C GLY A 100 -22.96 -10.99 -6.18
N HIS A 101 -22.63 -12.14 -5.59
CA HIS A 101 -23.34 -12.66 -4.43
C HIS A 101 -23.20 -11.75 -3.21
N VAL A 102 -21.99 -11.32 -2.85
CA VAL A 102 -21.72 -10.53 -1.63
C VAL A 102 -22.05 -9.05 -1.77
N CYS A 103 -21.82 -8.47 -2.95
CA CYS A 103 -21.92 -7.03 -3.22
C CYS A 103 -23.02 -6.68 -4.24
N GLY A 104 -23.79 -7.64 -4.77
CA GLY A 104 -24.76 -7.38 -5.83
C GLY A 104 -25.94 -6.49 -5.41
N SER A 105 -26.19 -6.37 -4.10
CA SER A 105 -27.15 -5.43 -3.53
C SER A 105 -26.48 -4.23 -2.85
N TRP A 106 -25.14 -4.12 -2.90
CA TRP A 106 -24.43 -2.90 -2.50
C TRP A 106 -24.88 -1.80 -3.47
N ASP A 107 -25.87 -1.04 -3.01
CA ASP A 107 -26.77 -0.18 -3.77
C ASP A 107 -26.12 0.41 -5.03
N ALA A 108 -26.71 0.17 -6.21
CA ALA A 108 -26.23 0.75 -7.46
C ALA A 108 -26.17 2.31 -7.43
N LYS A 109 -26.85 2.92 -6.44
CA LYS A 109 -26.81 4.37 -6.17
C LYS A 109 -25.65 4.79 -5.25
N ARG A 110 -25.02 3.87 -4.51
CA ARG A 110 -23.83 4.13 -3.70
C ARG A 110 -22.60 4.12 -4.57
N THR A 111 -22.06 5.31 -4.81
CA THR A 111 -20.77 5.47 -5.51
C THR A 111 -19.57 5.30 -4.58
N ASP A 112 -19.80 5.12 -3.28
CA ASP A 112 -18.78 4.96 -2.26
C ASP A 112 -18.43 3.49 -2.00
N THR A 113 -17.15 3.25 -1.75
CA THR A 113 -16.65 1.94 -1.31
C THR A 113 -16.99 1.75 0.17
N VAL A 114 -17.03 0.50 0.65
CA VAL A 114 -17.16 0.21 2.09
C VAL A 114 -16.12 0.99 2.91
N GLN A 115 -14.88 1.05 2.42
CA GLN A 115 -13.82 1.84 3.02
C GLN A 115 -14.18 3.33 3.15
N VAL A 116 -14.70 3.96 2.09
CA VAL A 116 -15.08 5.38 2.11
C VAL A 116 -16.19 5.64 3.13
N ALA A 117 -17.20 4.78 3.19
CA ALA A 117 -18.30 4.92 4.16
C ALA A 117 -17.80 4.85 5.61
N LEU A 118 -16.77 4.04 5.88
CA LEU A 118 -16.16 3.92 7.21
C LEU A 118 -15.32 5.13 7.59
N LEU A 119 -14.51 5.57 6.63
CA LEU A 119 -13.71 6.77 6.78
C LEU A 119 -14.60 7.98 7.07
N GLN A 120 -15.76 8.09 6.41
CA GLN A 120 -16.76 9.10 6.71
C GLN A 120 -17.27 9.02 8.16
N ARG A 121 -17.58 7.82 8.68
CA ARG A 121 -18.02 7.67 10.09
C ARG A 121 -16.95 8.09 11.07
N MET A 122 -15.70 7.67 10.85
CA MET A 122 -14.60 8.11 11.69
C MET A 122 -14.44 9.63 11.60
N PHE A 123 -14.47 10.18 10.39
CA PHE A 123 -14.38 11.62 10.17
C PHE A 123 -15.46 12.38 10.93
N HIS A 124 -16.71 11.91 10.93
CA HIS A 124 -17.75 12.48 11.78
C HIS A 124 -17.39 12.41 13.27
N ALA A 125 -16.94 11.26 13.78
CA ALA A 125 -16.52 11.13 15.17
C ALA A 125 -15.34 12.05 15.53
N VAL A 126 -14.33 12.14 14.67
CA VAL A 126 -13.17 13.04 14.83
C VAL A 126 -13.62 14.50 14.81
N ASN A 127 -14.56 14.86 13.94
CA ASN A 127 -15.09 16.23 13.82
C ASN A 127 -15.89 16.63 15.05
N ASP A 128 -16.73 15.73 15.55
CA ASP A 128 -17.49 15.98 16.77
C ASP A 128 -16.56 16.22 17.96
N LEU A 129 -15.44 15.48 18.02
CA LEU A 129 -14.42 15.69 19.05
C LEU A 129 -13.64 16.99 18.84
N ASN A 130 -13.26 17.32 17.61
CA ASN A 130 -12.51 18.55 17.30
C ASN A 130 -13.36 19.81 17.49
N ARG A 131 -14.66 19.76 17.16
CA ARG A 131 -15.62 20.83 17.41
C ARG A 131 -15.82 21.08 18.91
N LYS A 132 -15.80 20.03 19.73
CA LYS A 132 -15.85 20.16 21.19
C LYS A 132 -14.56 20.72 21.80
N ALA A 133 -13.42 20.54 21.13
CA ALA A 133 -12.12 21.00 21.62
C ALA A 133 -11.91 22.53 21.52
N THR A 134 -12.83 23.27 20.90
CA THR A 134 -12.66 24.69 20.54
C THR A 134 -13.86 25.51 20.99
N VAL A 135 -13.74 26.16 22.16
CA VAL A 135 -14.75 27.11 22.67
C VAL A 135 -14.17 28.53 22.85
N ALA A 136 -12.85 28.72 22.74
CA ALA A 136 -12.20 30.02 22.60
C ALA A 136 -10.80 29.80 21.99
N VAL A 137 -10.27 30.75 21.21
CA VAL A 137 -8.89 30.68 20.70
C VAL A 137 -7.94 31.11 21.83
N PRO A 138 -7.22 30.18 22.51
CA PRO A 138 -6.24 30.59 23.50
C PRO A 138 -5.04 31.22 22.81
N SER A 139 -4.31 32.08 23.51
CA SER A 139 -3.05 32.69 23.05
C SER A 139 -1.88 31.70 22.95
N SER A 140 -2.07 30.45 23.38
CA SER A 140 -1.13 29.35 23.23
C SER A 140 -1.92 28.08 22.94
N GLN A 141 -1.78 27.56 21.72
CA GLN A 141 -2.54 26.41 21.27
C GLN A 141 -1.75 25.11 21.50
N THR A 142 -2.39 24.12 22.11
CA THR A 142 -1.92 22.74 22.09
C THR A 142 -1.94 22.18 20.67
N ALA A 143 -1.23 21.09 20.42
CA ALA A 143 -1.23 20.40 19.13
C ALA A 143 -2.65 20.04 18.65
N VAL A 144 -3.50 19.56 19.56
CA VAL A 144 -4.91 19.24 19.27
C VAL A 144 -5.70 20.50 18.94
N GLN A 145 -5.49 21.60 19.67
CA GLN A 145 -6.16 22.88 19.38
C GLN A 145 -5.74 23.47 18.04
N LYS A 146 -4.44 23.45 17.69
CA LYS A 146 -3.93 23.86 16.38
C LYS A 146 -4.67 23.11 15.27
N VAL A 147 -4.75 21.79 15.39
CA VAL A 147 -5.42 20.97 14.38
C VAL A 147 -6.93 21.20 14.32
N ALA A 148 -7.59 21.30 15.48
CA ALA A 148 -9.03 21.59 15.54
C ALA A 148 -9.37 22.93 14.88
N MET A 149 -8.55 23.95 15.10
CA MET A 149 -8.70 25.25 14.44
C MET A 149 -8.44 25.20 12.94
N ALA A 150 -7.39 24.50 12.50
CA ALA A 150 -7.14 24.31 11.08
C ALA A 150 -8.29 23.56 10.39
N PHE A 151 -8.91 22.60 11.08
CA PHE A 151 -10.10 21.90 10.62
C PHE A 151 -11.29 22.84 10.46
N GLN A 152 -11.62 23.60 11.50
CA GLN A 152 -12.74 24.56 11.48
C GLN A 152 -12.56 25.62 10.41
N ALA A 153 -11.37 26.20 10.29
CA ALA A 153 -11.08 27.15 9.23
C ALA A 153 -11.32 26.53 7.84
N CYS A 154 -10.93 25.27 7.64
CA CYS A 154 -11.18 24.55 6.39
C CYS A 154 -12.69 24.32 6.14
N GLU A 155 -13.48 23.96 7.16
CA GLU A 155 -14.93 23.87 7.04
C GLU A 155 -15.58 25.23 6.74
N ASP A 156 -15.11 26.29 7.39
CA ASP A 156 -15.59 27.66 7.21
C ASP A 156 -15.33 28.18 5.80
N LEU A 157 -14.16 27.87 5.23
CA LEU A 157 -13.85 28.18 3.84
C LEU A 157 -14.86 27.53 2.89
N VAL A 158 -15.19 26.26 3.15
CA VAL A 158 -16.17 25.50 2.37
C VAL A 158 -17.57 26.09 2.52
N ALA A 159 -17.97 26.45 3.74
CA ALA A 159 -19.30 26.97 4.03
C ALA A 159 -19.52 28.39 3.52
N LYS A 160 -18.53 29.28 3.70
CA LYS A 160 -18.66 30.71 3.39
C LYS A 160 -18.35 31.05 1.94
N ASN A 161 -17.80 30.10 1.18
CA ASN A 161 -17.36 30.31 -0.20
C ASN A 161 -16.33 31.46 -0.36
N HIS A 162 -15.55 31.76 0.69
CA HIS A 162 -14.53 32.81 0.63
C HIS A 162 -13.27 32.30 -0.06
N SER A 163 -12.65 33.10 -0.93
CA SER A 163 -11.37 32.79 -1.55
C SER A 163 -10.23 33.55 -0.88
N SER A 164 -9.34 32.88 -0.13
CA SER A 164 -8.11 33.51 0.40
C SER A 164 -7.02 33.59 -0.70
N MET A 165 -7.32 34.33 -1.78
CA MET A 165 -6.38 34.55 -2.88
C MET A 165 -5.20 35.43 -2.45
N ASP A 166 -5.39 36.25 -1.42
CA ASP A 166 -4.34 37.12 -0.91
C ASP A 166 -3.18 36.32 -0.34
N ALA A 167 -3.45 35.19 0.30
CA ALA A 167 -2.38 34.35 0.82
C ALA A 167 -1.62 33.60 -0.30
N VAL A 168 -2.30 33.19 -1.38
CA VAL A 168 -1.63 32.67 -2.60
C VAL A 168 -0.77 33.76 -3.22
N ARG A 169 -1.30 34.99 -3.34
CA ARG A 169 -0.58 36.14 -3.89
C ARG A 169 0.65 36.48 -3.07
N ARG A 170 0.53 36.58 -1.74
CA ARG A 170 1.67 36.79 -0.83
C ARG A 170 2.73 35.71 -1.00
N MET A 171 2.31 34.45 -1.04
CA MET A 171 3.23 33.33 -1.28
C MET A 171 3.98 33.45 -2.62
N LEU A 172 3.28 33.81 -3.71
CA LEU A 172 3.91 34.01 -5.02
C LEU A 172 4.82 35.25 -5.05
N MET A 173 4.47 36.32 -4.34
CA MET A 173 5.31 37.52 -4.19
C MET A 173 6.60 37.18 -3.44
N GLU A 174 6.50 36.50 -2.30
CA GLU A 174 7.66 36.06 -1.52
C GLU A 174 8.57 35.09 -2.30
N ALA A 175 7.99 34.26 -3.17
CA ALA A 175 8.74 33.37 -4.04
C ALA A 175 9.36 34.05 -5.28
N GLY A 176 9.15 35.37 -5.46
CA GLY A 176 9.60 36.12 -6.64
C GLY A 176 8.87 35.73 -7.92
N LEU A 177 7.66 35.17 -7.82
CA LEU A 177 6.86 34.67 -8.95
C LEU A 177 5.68 35.57 -9.34
N PHE A 178 5.39 36.60 -8.54
CA PHE A 178 4.28 37.52 -8.83
C PHE A 178 4.74 38.80 -9.55
N SER A 179 5.98 39.25 -9.30
CA SER A 179 6.57 40.40 -9.97
C SER A 179 6.81 40.13 -11.46
N PRO A 180 6.97 41.18 -12.30
CA PRO A 180 7.43 41.03 -13.67
C PRO A 180 8.64 40.09 -13.74
N PRO A 181 8.81 39.34 -14.83
CA PRO A 181 9.81 38.31 -14.86
C PRO A 181 11.22 38.87 -14.62
N VAL A 182 11.82 38.46 -13.51
CA VAL A 182 13.15 38.89 -13.03
C VAL A 182 14.18 37.77 -13.15
N TRP A 183 13.77 36.56 -13.53
CA TRP A 183 14.71 35.46 -13.69
C TRP A 183 15.76 35.80 -14.74
N THR A 184 17.01 35.60 -14.36
CA THR A 184 18.20 35.83 -15.18
C THR A 184 18.85 34.52 -15.62
N GLY A 185 18.57 33.40 -14.95
CA GLY A 185 19.13 32.10 -15.38
C GLY A 185 18.71 30.88 -14.55
N PRO A 186 19.47 29.77 -14.70
CA PRO A 186 19.21 28.50 -14.00
C PRO A 186 19.19 28.58 -12.48
N HIS A 187 19.99 29.49 -11.89
CA HIS A 187 20.08 29.66 -10.44
C HIS A 187 18.76 30.14 -9.82
N ASP A 188 17.94 30.91 -10.55
CA ASP A 188 16.62 31.34 -10.09
C ASP A 188 15.64 30.16 -9.97
N VAL A 189 15.71 29.20 -10.89
CA VAL A 189 14.91 27.97 -10.83
C VAL A 189 15.24 27.18 -9.57
N VAL A 190 16.54 27.04 -9.27
CA VAL A 190 17.01 26.37 -8.04
C VAL A 190 16.52 27.15 -6.84
N ASN A 191 16.80 28.46 -6.77
CA ASN A 191 16.45 29.31 -5.63
C ASN A 191 14.95 29.28 -5.34
N THR A 192 14.11 29.52 -6.36
CA THR A 192 12.66 29.52 -6.19
C THR A 192 12.12 28.13 -5.85
N SER A 193 12.57 27.07 -6.51
CA SER A 193 12.12 25.69 -6.19
C SER A 193 12.49 25.33 -4.76
N CYS A 194 13.68 25.73 -4.35
CA CYS A 194 14.22 25.48 -3.04
C CYS A 194 13.47 26.29 -1.99
N PHE A 195 13.28 27.60 -2.15
CA PHE A 195 12.44 28.44 -1.31
C PHE A 195 11.02 27.86 -1.13
N LEU A 196 10.38 27.42 -2.20
CA LEU A 196 9.04 26.83 -2.14
C LEU A 196 9.02 25.51 -1.36
N GLU A 197 10.05 24.68 -1.49
CA GLU A 197 10.16 23.44 -0.74
C GLU A 197 10.50 23.66 0.72
N THR A 198 11.34 24.66 1.01
CA THR A 198 11.82 24.96 2.36
C THR A 198 10.75 25.66 3.17
N ARG A 199 10.13 26.68 2.59
CA ARG A 199 9.14 27.52 3.26
C ARG A 199 7.76 26.90 3.26
N TRP A 200 7.38 26.24 2.17
CA TRP A 200 6.00 25.80 1.95
C TRP A 200 5.84 24.30 1.66
N HIS A 201 6.93 23.53 1.70
CA HIS A 201 6.94 22.10 1.38
C HIS A 201 6.27 21.81 0.01
N MET A 202 6.55 22.68 -0.96
CA MET A 202 6.12 22.55 -2.35
C MET A 202 7.32 22.39 -3.26
N ALA A 203 7.46 21.19 -3.80
CA ALA A 203 8.50 20.84 -4.78
C ALA A 203 7.84 20.78 -6.17
N PRO A 204 7.81 21.88 -6.94
CA PRO A 204 7.06 21.91 -8.19
C PRO A 204 7.68 20.96 -9.24
N LEU A 205 8.97 21.13 -9.56
CA LEU A 205 9.68 20.35 -10.57
C LEU A 205 10.76 19.43 -9.97
N ILE A 206 11.55 19.96 -9.03
CA ILE A 206 12.62 19.24 -8.33
C ILE A 206 12.27 19.19 -6.83
N THR A 207 12.60 18.08 -6.17
CA THR A 207 12.55 17.93 -4.71
C THR A 207 13.96 17.77 -4.15
N PHE A 208 14.22 18.44 -3.03
CA PHE A 208 15.43 18.42 -2.23
C PHE A 208 15.15 17.59 -0.97
N LYS A 209 15.71 16.38 -0.91
CA LYS A 209 15.54 15.48 0.23
C LYS A 209 16.86 15.23 0.92
N LEU A 210 16.94 15.50 2.22
CA LEU A 210 18.07 15.05 3.02
C LEU A 210 17.91 13.54 3.30
N GLU A 211 18.88 12.75 2.87
CA GLU A 211 18.96 11.32 3.17
C GLU A 211 19.81 11.08 4.41
N ARG A 212 19.34 10.15 5.24
CA ARG A 212 19.80 9.99 6.63
C ARG A 212 21.19 9.37 6.74
N GLU A 213 21.58 8.55 5.76
CA GLU A 213 22.75 7.69 5.87
C GLU A 213 24.10 8.43 5.70
N ASP A 214 24.16 9.54 4.94
CA ASP A 214 25.46 10.08 4.51
C ASP A 214 25.56 11.62 4.52
N SER A 215 24.71 12.33 5.28
CA SER A 215 24.55 13.80 5.14
C SER A 215 24.34 14.16 3.67
N LEU A 216 23.51 13.39 2.99
CA LEU A 216 23.41 13.45 1.55
C LEU A 216 22.16 14.20 1.14
N LEU A 217 22.32 15.15 0.24
CA LEU A 217 21.20 15.88 -0.35
C LEU A 217 20.83 15.24 -1.69
N ALA A 218 19.64 14.63 -1.74
CA ALA A 218 19.07 14.07 -2.95
C ALA A 218 18.27 15.13 -3.73
N LEU A 219 18.65 15.35 -4.98
CA LEU A 219 17.87 16.06 -5.99
C LEU A 219 17.12 15.01 -6.83
N ALA A 220 15.80 15.09 -6.85
CA ALA A 220 14.98 14.17 -7.63
C ALA A 220 13.84 14.90 -8.33
N PRO A 221 13.27 14.33 -9.41
CA PRO A 221 12.01 14.82 -9.93
C PRO A 221 10.94 14.79 -8.85
N SER A 222 10.18 15.87 -8.71
CA SER A 222 9.11 15.90 -7.73
C SER A 222 8.04 14.85 -8.07
N MET A 223 7.41 14.28 -7.05
CA MET A 223 6.26 13.39 -7.25
C MET A 223 5.08 14.10 -7.95
N TRP A 224 5.00 15.42 -7.79
CA TRP A 224 4.02 16.26 -8.48
C TRP A 224 4.29 16.30 -9.96
N ALA A 225 5.55 16.53 -10.37
CA ALA A 225 5.95 16.51 -11.77
C ALA A 225 5.62 15.15 -12.38
N LYS A 226 5.96 14.04 -11.70
CA LYS A 226 5.64 12.67 -12.16
C LYS A 226 4.15 12.50 -12.43
N LYS A 227 3.29 12.93 -11.49
CA LYS A 227 1.84 12.83 -11.64
C LYS A 227 1.28 13.79 -12.69
N HIS A 228 1.78 15.02 -12.75
CA HIS A 228 1.34 16.03 -13.70
C HIS A 228 1.63 15.56 -15.13
N PHE A 229 2.88 15.21 -15.45
CA PHE A 229 3.26 14.76 -16.78
C PHE A 229 2.62 13.42 -17.15
N ALA A 230 2.44 12.49 -16.20
CA ALA A 230 1.69 11.24 -16.46
C ALA A 230 0.18 11.46 -16.69
N ARG A 231 -0.42 12.52 -16.13
CA ARG A 231 -1.81 12.89 -16.42
C ARG A 231 -1.90 13.54 -17.80
N ARG A 232 -1.04 14.52 -18.08
CA ARG A 232 -1.00 15.23 -19.36
C ARG A 232 -0.75 14.30 -20.55
N SER A 233 0.08 13.28 -20.38
CA SER A 233 0.31 12.26 -21.42
C SER A 233 -0.89 11.35 -21.68
N ARG A 234 -1.82 11.21 -20.72
CA ARG A 234 -3.01 10.34 -20.83
C ARG A 234 -4.27 11.10 -21.22
N ARG A 235 -4.42 12.36 -20.82
CA ARG A 235 -5.54 13.25 -21.12
C ARG A 235 -5.04 14.70 -21.10
N MET A 236 -5.19 15.42 -22.21
CA MET A 236 -5.17 16.89 -22.15
C MET A 236 -6.40 17.31 -21.31
N PRO A 237 -6.26 18.20 -20.31
CA PRO A 237 -7.41 18.76 -19.63
C PRO A 237 -8.33 19.46 -20.64
N LEU A 238 -9.63 19.52 -20.32
CA LEU A 238 -10.59 20.28 -21.12
C LEU A 238 -10.13 21.73 -21.17
N GLU A 239 -10.14 22.29 -22.38
CA GLU A 239 -9.75 23.67 -22.68
C GLU A 239 -10.44 24.72 -21.79
N SER A 240 -11.64 24.40 -21.31
CA SER A 240 -12.45 25.21 -20.38
C SER A 240 -11.75 25.47 -19.05
N ASP A 241 -11.13 24.45 -18.46
CA ASP A 241 -10.66 24.50 -17.06
C ASP A 241 -9.43 25.40 -16.95
N PHE A 242 -8.59 25.35 -17.97
CA PHE A 242 -7.37 26.15 -18.09
C PHE A 242 -7.70 27.65 -18.22
N ASN A 243 -8.62 27.98 -19.13
CA ASN A 243 -9.00 29.36 -19.39
C ASN A 243 -9.76 29.96 -18.20
N ALA A 244 -10.61 29.18 -17.53
CA ALA A 244 -11.30 29.60 -16.32
C ALA A 244 -10.32 29.91 -15.19
N LEU A 245 -9.32 29.05 -14.97
CA LEU A 245 -8.32 29.28 -13.94
C LEU A 245 -7.47 30.52 -14.24
N HIS A 246 -6.95 30.63 -15.45
CA HIS A 246 -6.14 31.79 -15.84
C HIS A 246 -6.93 33.11 -15.77
N GLY A 247 -8.15 33.12 -16.30
CA GLY A 247 -9.05 34.27 -16.25
C GLY A 247 -9.37 34.69 -14.82
N PHE A 248 -9.54 33.74 -13.90
CA PHE A 248 -9.78 34.02 -12.48
C PHE A 248 -8.61 34.75 -11.81
N PHE A 249 -7.35 34.38 -12.13
CA PHE A 249 -6.17 35.06 -11.58
C PHE A 249 -5.92 36.43 -12.20
N ALA A 250 -6.20 36.58 -13.51
CA ALA A 250 -5.99 37.83 -14.23
C ALA A 250 -7.06 38.90 -13.93
N SER A 251 -8.32 38.49 -13.67
CA SER A 251 -9.47 39.40 -13.56
C SER A 251 -9.66 40.06 -12.20
N ARG A 252 -8.96 39.63 -11.14
CA ARG A 252 -9.12 40.19 -9.78
C ARG A 252 -8.00 41.18 -9.46
N PRO A 253 -8.27 42.50 -9.54
CA PRO A 253 -7.28 43.49 -9.13
C PRO A 253 -6.85 43.24 -7.66
N PRO A 254 -5.64 43.65 -7.28
CA PRO A 254 -5.26 43.71 -5.87
C PRO A 254 -6.35 44.47 -5.11
N GLY A 255 -6.76 43.95 -3.94
CA GLY A 255 -7.93 44.43 -3.20
C GLY A 255 -8.02 45.95 -3.11
N SER A 256 -9.25 46.46 -3.10
CA SER A 256 -9.73 47.84 -3.27
C SER A 256 -9.20 48.92 -2.30
N HIS A 257 -8.00 48.76 -1.74
CA HIS A 257 -7.40 49.71 -0.79
C HIS A 257 -6.14 50.42 -1.29
N ALA A 258 -5.66 50.14 -2.50
CA ALA A 258 -4.57 50.92 -3.09
C ALA A 258 -4.89 51.26 -4.55
N VAL A 259 -5.35 52.48 -4.77
CA VAL A 259 -5.37 53.14 -6.08
C VAL A 259 -3.90 53.39 -6.45
N VAL A 260 -3.24 52.38 -7.03
CA VAL A 260 -1.97 52.59 -7.72
C VAL A 260 -2.32 52.72 -9.19
N GLU A 261 -2.05 53.91 -9.72
CA GLU A 261 -2.25 54.28 -11.11
C GLU A 261 -1.56 53.28 -12.05
N SER A 262 -2.22 53.06 -13.19
CA SER A 262 -1.88 52.14 -14.26
C SER A 262 -0.39 52.09 -14.62
N GLU A 263 0.35 51.14 -14.05
CA GLU A 263 1.55 50.63 -14.70
C GLU A 263 1.14 49.86 -15.96
N PRO A 264 1.81 50.09 -17.10
CA PRO A 264 1.48 49.45 -18.37
C PRO A 264 1.60 47.93 -18.19
N SER A 265 0.54 47.21 -18.57
CA SER A 265 0.46 45.76 -18.54
C SER A 265 1.65 45.14 -19.25
N THR A 266 2.71 44.79 -18.52
CA THR A 266 3.66 43.78 -19.00
C THR A 266 2.82 42.55 -19.26
N ALA A 267 2.58 42.27 -20.55
CA ALA A 267 1.55 41.36 -21.02
C ALA A 267 1.64 40.03 -20.27
N ASP A 268 0.72 39.81 -19.34
CA ASP A 268 0.47 38.48 -18.80
C ASP A 268 0.19 37.58 -20.00
N MET A 269 0.90 36.46 -20.09
CA MET A 269 0.73 35.50 -21.18
C MET A 269 -0.74 35.16 -21.33
N THR A 270 -1.23 35.17 -22.56
CA THR A 270 -2.58 34.69 -22.85
C THR A 270 -2.71 33.22 -22.48
N SER A 271 -3.93 32.75 -22.23
CA SER A 271 -4.16 31.34 -21.93
C SER A 271 -3.71 30.40 -23.05
N ALA A 272 -3.71 30.87 -24.31
CA ALA A 272 -3.19 30.12 -25.45
C ALA A 272 -1.65 30.00 -25.41
N GLU A 273 -0.95 31.08 -25.08
CA GLU A 273 0.51 31.08 -24.95
C GLU A 273 0.98 30.21 -23.79
N LEU A 274 0.29 30.27 -22.65
CA LEU A 274 0.65 29.47 -21.47
C LEU A 274 0.43 27.98 -21.71
N ARG A 275 -0.59 27.62 -22.49
CA ARG A 275 -0.81 26.25 -22.96
C ARG A 275 0.25 25.77 -23.94
N SER A 276 0.62 26.61 -24.90
CA SER A 276 1.73 26.33 -25.82
C SER A 276 3.02 26.11 -25.04
N LEU A 277 3.27 26.92 -24.02
CA LEU A 277 4.40 26.77 -23.11
C LEU A 277 4.33 25.46 -22.31
N ASP A 278 3.19 25.12 -21.72
CA ASP A 278 2.98 23.87 -20.99
C ASP A 278 3.21 22.62 -21.85
N ASN A 279 2.73 22.64 -23.10
CA ASN A 279 2.97 21.58 -24.06
C ASN A 279 4.46 21.44 -24.39
N ARG A 280 5.17 22.56 -24.61
CA ARG A 280 6.62 22.54 -24.85
C ARG A 280 7.38 21.97 -23.66
N VAL A 281 7.08 22.41 -22.43
CA VAL A 281 7.73 21.88 -21.22
C VAL A 281 7.41 20.40 -21.01
N THR A 282 6.16 19.98 -21.29
CA THR A 282 5.75 18.58 -21.24
C THR A 282 6.50 17.71 -22.26
N LEU A 283 6.71 18.20 -23.48
CA LEU A 283 7.50 17.50 -24.50
C LEU A 283 8.98 17.39 -24.08
N GLU A 284 9.56 18.47 -23.55
CA GLU A 284 10.96 18.50 -23.10
C GLU A 284 11.22 17.56 -21.91
N LEU A 285 10.33 17.57 -20.91
CA LEU A 285 10.52 16.89 -19.63
C LEU A 285 9.84 15.52 -19.51
N GLY A 286 8.71 15.33 -20.18
CA GLY A 286 7.84 14.16 -20.01
C GLY A 286 8.49 12.84 -20.43
N GLY A 287 9.28 12.86 -21.51
CA GLY A 287 9.98 11.69 -22.03
C GLY A 287 11.00 11.10 -21.06
N GLU A 288 11.73 11.95 -20.32
CA GLU A 288 12.73 11.51 -19.35
C GLU A 288 12.08 10.98 -18.06
N LEU A 289 10.96 11.58 -17.67
CA LEU A 289 10.34 11.29 -16.39
C LEU A 289 9.56 9.97 -16.37
N LEU A 290 9.04 9.57 -17.54
CA LEU A 290 8.28 8.35 -17.73
C LEU A 290 9.17 7.13 -17.97
N GLN A 291 10.43 7.32 -18.35
CA GLN A 291 11.38 6.23 -18.44
C GLN A 291 11.87 5.84 -17.03
N PRO A 292 12.00 4.54 -16.72
CA PRO A 292 12.78 4.10 -15.57
C PRO A 292 14.14 4.80 -15.63
N ALA A 293 14.70 5.20 -14.49
CA ALA A 293 16.03 5.80 -14.47
C ALA A 293 17.05 4.79 -15.03
N LYS A 294 17.35 4.90 -16.33
CA LYS A 294 18.35 4.04 -17.01
C LYS A 294 19.75 4.35 -16.49
N GLU A 295 19.95 5.64 -16.18
CA GLU A 295 21.12 6.15 -15.49
C GLU A 295 20.83 5.99 -14.00
N GLY A 296 21.63 5.17 -13.33
CA GLY A 296 21.57 5.02 -11.88
C GLY A 296 21.74 6.36 -11.15
N ARG A 297 21.70 6.28 -9.82
CA ARG A 297 21.97 7.42 -8.95
C ARG A 297 23.39 7.98 -9.21
N LEU A 298 23.51 9.26 -9.54
CA LEU A 298 24.82 9.93 -9.62
C LEU A 298 25.14 10.58 -8.28
N LEU A 299 26.37 10.41 -7.81
CA LEU A 299 26.89 11.05 -6.61
C LEU A 299 27.87 12.14 -7.03
N PHE A 300 27.73 13.31 -6.44
CA PHE A 300 28.62 14.45 -6.61
C PHE A 300 29.07 14.91 -5.23
N ASP A 301 30.34 15.26 -5.10
CA ASP A 301 30.79 16.05 -3.98
C ASP A 301 30.57 17.54 -4.25
N TYR A 302 30.95 18.35 -3.26
CA TYR A 302 30.92 19.80 -3.34
C TYR A 302 31.69 20.37 -4.54
N SER A 303 32.86 19.82 -4.86
CA SER A 303 33.72 20.33 -5.92
C SER A 303 33.23 19.97 -7.32
N THR A 304 32.44 18.90 -7.43
CA THR A 304 32.02 18.31 -8.70
C THR A 304 30.58 18.63 -9.08
N ILE A 305 29.72 19.10 -8.16
CA ILE A 305 28.33 19.43 -8.50
C ILE A 305 28.20 20.55 -9.55
N GLY A 306 29.17 21.47 -9.62
CA GLY A 306 29.23 22.47 -10.70
C GLY A 306 29.37 21.86 -12.10
N SER A 307 29.97 20.67 -12.22
CA SER A 307 30.04 19.95 -13.50
C SER A 307 28.70 19.37 -13.96
N PHE A 308 27.74 19.21 -13.04
CA PHE A 308 26.44 18.65 -13.35
C PHE A 308 25.56 19.65 -14.13
N VAL A 309 25.65 20.93 -13.76
CA VAL A 309 25.05 22.08 -14.47
C VAL A 309 26.10 23.19 -14.54
N PRO A 310 26.94 23.18 -15.60
CA PRO A 310 28.05 24.13 -15.76
C PRO A 310 27.62 25.61 -15.74
N GLU A 311 26.35 25.88 -16.03
CA GLU A 311 25.76 27.22 -16.01
C GLU A 311 25.54 27.78 -14.59
N ILE A 312 25.67 26.95 -13.54
CA ILE A 312 25.59 27.37 -12.15
C ILE A 312 26.95 27.15 -11.51
N ASP A 313 27.62 28.26 -11.17
CA ASP A 313 28.90 28.23 -10.47
C ASP A 313 28.81 27.43 -9.14
N GLY A 314 29.88 26.71 -8.80
CA GLY A 314 29.91 25.88 -7.59
C GLY A 314 29.65 26.66 -6.29
N GLN A 315 30.08 27.92 -6.19
CA GLN A 315 29.76 28.80 -5.05
C GLN A 315 28.30 29.24 -5.06
N VAL A 316 27.68 29.39 -6.24
CA VAL A 316 26.24 29.67 -6.33
C VAL A 316 25.44 28.47 -5.85
N TRP A 317 25.81 27.25 -6.27
CA TRP A 317 25.25 26.02 -5.68
C TRP A 317 25.38 25.99 -4.16
N ARG A 318 26.54 26.39 -3.64
CA ARG A 318 26.79 26.47 -2.20
C ARG A 318 25.82 27.42 -1.49
N LEU A 319 25.74 28.65 -1.97
CA LEU A 319 24.91 29.69 -1.35
C LEU A 319 23.44 29.31 -1.39
N LEU A 320 22.98 28.77 -2.53
CA LEU A 320 21.60 28.32 -2.70
C LEU A 320 21.26 27.17 -1.75
N LEU A 321 22.11 26.15 -1.69
CA LEU A 321 21.81 24.96 -0.90
C LEU A 321 21.99 25.19 0.61
N HIS A 322 22.99 25.97 1.04
CA HIS A 322 23.10 26.37 2.44
C HIS A 322 21.95 27.27 2.87
N GLY A 323 21.63 28.31 2.08
CA GLY A 323 20.54 29.23 2.40
C GLY A 323 19.19 28.54 2.50
N CYS A 324 18.99 27.48 1.73
CA CYS A 324 17.76 26.71 1.77
C CYS A 324 17.66 25.71 2.93
N LEU A 325 18.73 24.94 3.15
CA LEU A 325 18.65 23.75 4.01
C LEU A 325 19.04 24.05 5.45
N ASP A 326 19.56 25.25 5.73
CA ASP A 326 20.12 25.63 7.03
C ASP A 326 21.12 24.57 7.55
N HIS A 327 21.83 23.94 6.60
CA HIS A 327 22.74 22.84 6.88
C HIS A 327 24.17 23.29 6.62
N THR A 328 25.05 23.11 7.60
CA THR A 328 26.44 23.60 7.56
C THR A 328 27.48 22.51 7.29
N GLY A 329 27.06 21.23 7.23
CA GLY A 329 27.95 20.09 7.01
C GLY A 329 28.37 19.89 5.55
N PRO A 330 29.44 19.09 5.30
CA PRO A 330 29.81 18.66 3.96
C PRO A 330 28.71 17.76 3.39
N LEU A 331 28.00 18.25 2.37
CA LEU A 331 26.95 17.50 1.70
C LEU A 331 27.54 16.76 0.50
N VAL A 332 27.36 15.45 0.46
CA VAL A 332 27.39 14.70 -0.81
C VAL A 332 26.03 14.92 -1.47
N TYR A 333 26.01 15.19 -2.78
CA TYR A 333 24.79 15.37 -3.54
C TYR A 333 24.48 14.09 -4.31
N SER A 334 23.23 13.63 -4.22
CA SER A 334 22.73 12.57 -5.08
C SER A 334 21.76 13.13 -6.08
N VAL A 335 21.99 12.90 -7.37
CA VAL A 335 21.02 13.27 -8.39
C VAL A 335 20.33 12.02 -8.90
N TYR A 336 19.02 11.94 -8.66
CA TYR A 336 18.13 10.96 -9.25
C TYR A 336 17.58 11.49 -10.56
N HIS A 337 17.56 10.65 -11.60
CA HIS A 337 17.20 11.06 -12.96
C HIS A 337 18.00 12.31 -13.42
N PRO A 338 19.34 12.22 -13.49
CA PRO A 338 20.21 13.36 -13.84
C PRO A 338 19.82 14.05 -15.14
N ALA A 339 19.43 13.30 -16.18
CA ALA A 339 18.92 13.87 -17.43
C ALA A 339 17.69 14.78 -17.21
N PHE A 340 16.72 14.36 -16.40
CA PHE A 340 15.54 15.18 -16.07
C PHE A 340 15.94 16.44 -15.30
N VAL A 341 16.76 16.31 -14.26
CA VAL A 341 17.15 17.46 -13.43
C VAL A 341 17.91 18.50 -14.27
N ARG A 342 18.84 18.06 -15.14
CA ARG A 342 19.55 18.96 -16.05
C ARG A 342 18.61 19.68 -17.03
N LYS A 343 17.60 18.99 -17.57
CA LYS A 343 16.59 19.61 -18.44
C LYS A 343 15.74 20.65 -17.70
N VAL A 344 15.33 20.38 -16.46
CA VAL A 344 14.60 21.37 -15.64
C VAL A 344 15.44 22.62 -15.40
N LEU A 345 16.71 22.45 -15.03
CA LEU A 345 17.60 23.57 -14.71
C LEU A 345 17.98 24.40 -15.94
N SER A 346 17.99 23.78 -17.14
CA SER A 346 18.21 24.49 -18.40
C SER A 346 16.95 25.13 -19.01
N LEU A 347 15.77 25.03 -18.38
CA LEU A 347 14.54 25.65 -18.89
C LEU A 347 14.69 27.16 -19.20
N PRO A 348 15.28 28.00 -18.33
CA PRO A 348 15.44 29.42 -18.62
C PRO A 348 16.21 29.69 -19.91
N ALA A 349 17.23 28.88 -20.21
CA ALA A 349 18.01 28.98 -21.44
C ALA A 349 17.25 28.49 -22.67
N ARG A 350 16.40 27.44 -22.52
CA ARG A 350 15.68 26.79 -23.63
C ARG A 350 14.43 27.55 -24.07
N ILE A 351 13.64 28.05 -23.12
CA ILE A 351 12.33 28.69 -23.38
C ILE A 351 12.31 30.18 -23.06
N GLY A 352 13.43 30.73 -22.57
CA GLY A 352 13.53 32.08 -22.05
C GLY A 352 13.20 32.14 -20.56
N ALA A 353 14.00 32.88 -19.79
CA ALA A 353 13.84 33.00 -18.35
C ALA A 353 12.46 33.56 -17.94
N PRO A 354 11.91 34.59 -18.61
CA PRO A 354 10.54 35.05 -18.37
C PRO A 354 9.47 33.97 -18.54
N ALA A 355 9.57 33.17 -19.60
CA ALA A 355 8.62 32.10 -19.85
C ALA A 355 8.77 30.98 -18.80
N ALA A 356 10.00 30.62 -18.44
CA ALA A 356 10.25 29.62 -17.39
C ALA A 356 9.65 30.06 -16.04
N GLN A 357 9.75 31.34 -15.68
CA GLN A 357 9.16 31.90 -14.47
C GLN A 357 7.63 31.84 -14.51
N GLN A 358 7.02 32.25 -15.62
CA GLN A 358 5.56 32.20 -15.80
C GLN A 358 5.03 30.77 -15.79
N TYR A 359 5.76 29.82 -16.39
CA TYR A 359 5.43 28.40 -16.32
C TYR A 359 5.48 27.90 -14.87
N LEU A 360 6.51 28.26 -14.09
CA LEU A 360 6.60 27.83 -12.70
C LEU A 360 5.46 28.44 -11.85
N ARG A 361 5.16 29.73 -12.03
CA ARG A 361 4.02 30.42 -11.40
C ARG A 361 2.71 29.67 -11.69
N TRP A 362 2.44 29.38 -12.96
CA TRP A 362 1.27 28.63 -13.38
C TRP A 362 1.22 27.23 -12.77
N TYR A 363 2.33 26.50 -12.83
CA TYR A 363 2.41 25.14 -12.31
C TYR A 363 2.14 25.09 -10.80
N ILE A 364 2.61 26.09 -10.04
CA ILE A 364 2.29 26.22 -8.62
C ILE A 364 0.81 26.49 -8.42
N ILE A 365 0.23 27.41 -9.18
CA ILE A 365 -1.21 27.70 -9.14
C ILE A 365 -2.04 26.43 -9.42
N GLU A 366 -1.69 25.67 -10.46
CA GLU A 366 -2.36 24.41 -10.79
C GLU A 366 -2.15 23.36 -9.68
N THR A 367 -0.95 23.29 -9.10
CA THR A 367 -0.67 22.39 -7.98
C THR A 367 -1.46 22.77 -6.74
N LEU A 368 -1.60 24.06 -6.45
CA LEU A 368 -2.47 24.59 -5.41
C LEU A 368 -3.92 24.22 -5.71
N ALA A 369 -4.39 24.40 -6.95
CA ALA A 369 -5.74 24.02 -7.39
C ALA A 369 -6.05 22.56 -7.13
N ALA A 370 -5.14 21.68 -7.52
CA ALA A 370 -5.31 20.24 -7.40
C ALA A 370 -5.31 19.75 -5.94
N ASN A 371 -4.75 20.54 -5.02
CA ASN A 371 -4.59 20.16 -3.60
C ASN A 371 -5.47 20.95 -2.63
N TYR A 372 -5.82 22.17 -2.98
CA TYR A 372 -6.60 23.12 -2.22
C TYR A 372 -7.85 23.46 -3.03
N HIS A 373 -8.94 22.78 -2.73
CA HIS A 373 -10.21 23.01 -3.39
C HIS A 373 -10.99 24.10 -2.68
N GLY A 374 -10.54 25.34 -2.87
CA GLY A 374 -11.36 26.48 -2.56
C GLY A 374 -12.61 26.56 -3.46
N PRO A 375 -13.54 27.44 -3.12
CA PRO A 375 -14.71 27.87 -3.92
C PRO A 375 -14.54 27.85 -5.44
N TRP A 376 -13.43 28.40 -5.90
CA TRP A 376 -13.09 28.55 -7.31
C TRP A 376 -12.88 27.21 -8.04
N MET A 377 -12.52 26.13 -7.35
CA MET A 377 -12.47 24.79 -7.96
C MET A 377 -13.85 24.19 -8.21
N VAL A 378 -14.88 24.61 -7.46
CA VAL A 378 -16.27 24.18 -7.70
C VAL A 378 -16.78 24.79 -9.01
N GLU A 379 -16.43 26.05 -9.25
CA GLU A 379 -16.73 26.76 -10.51
C GLU A 379 -16.01 26.11 -11.70
N VAL A 380 -14.72 25.77 -11.54
CA VAL A 380 -13.93 25.10 -12.61
C VAL A 380 -14.40 23.67 -12.85
N ALA A 381 -14.83 22.93 -11.83
CA ALA A 381 -15.19 21.51 -11.95
C ALA A 381 -16.63 21.23 -12.42
N GLY A 382 -17.45 22.26 -12.68
CA GLY A 382 -18.75 22.14 -13.34
C GLY A 382 -19.83 21.35 -12.58
N GLY A 383 -19.76 21.24 -11.25
CA GLY A 383 -20.78 20.52 -10.46
C GLY A 383 -20.75 20.80 -8.96
N GLN A 384 -21.81 21.43 -8.43
CA GLN A 384 -21.90 21.87 -7.03
C GLN A 384 -22.00 20.73 -5.99
N GLU A 385 -22.77 19.67 -6.27
CA GLU A 385 -23.18 18.73 -5.20
C GLU A 385 -22.12 17.67 -4.87
N ARG A 386 -21.45 17.09 -5.88
CA ARG A 386 -20.30 16.18 -5.65
C ARG A 386 -19.05 16.89 -5.13
N ALA A 387 -19.00 18.22 -5.24
CA ALA A 387 -17.85 19.01 -4.79
C ALA A 387 -17.84 19.17 -3.25
N LEU A 388 -19.01 19.34 -2.62
CA LEU A 388 -19.15 19.58 -1.18
C LEU A 388 -18.75 18.36 -0.32
N LEU A 389 -19.28 17.17 -0.62
CA LEU A 389 -18.90 15.92 0.07
C LEU A 389 -17.40 15.60 -0.11
N ASN A 390 -16.84 15.95 -1.27
CA ASN A 390 -15.41 15.86 -1.50
C ASN A 390 -14.59 16.88 -0.71
N GLN A 391 -15.14 18.06 -0.41
CA GLN A 391 -14.42 19.14 0.27
C GLN A 391 -14.15 18.82 1.74
N GLN A 392 -15.14 18.35 2.49
CA GLN A 392 -14.92 17.89 3.86
C GLN A 392 -13.85 16.79 3.88
N PHE A 393 -13.98 15.76 3.05
CA PHE A 393 -12.99 14.68 2.96
C PHE A 393 -11.57 15.20 2.64
N LYS A 394 -11.45 16.26 1.85
CA LYS A 394 -10.16 16.91 1.57
C LYS A 394 -9.57 17.62 2.79
N CYS A 395 -10.37 18.31 3.59
CA CYS A 395 -9.92 18.89 4.86
C CYS A 395 -9.31 17.81 5.76
N HIS A 396 -10.01 16.67 5.91
CA HIS A 396 -9.50 15.52 6.67
C HIS A 396 -8.19 14.99 6.09
N ARG A 397 -8.13 14.81 4.77
CA ARG A 397 -6.92 14.25 4.12
C ARG A 397 -5.70 15.16 4.27
N ILE A 398 -5.91 16.49 4.26
CA ILE A 398 -4.87 17.47 4.53
C ILE A 398 -4.38 17.34 5.97
N LEU A 399 -5.30 17.33 6.94
CA LEU A 399 -4.93 17.26 8.36
C LEU A 399 -4.31 15.91 8.71
N LEU A 400 -4.83 14.80 8.20
CA LEU A 400 -4.22 13.49 8.34
C LEU A 400 -2.79 13.46 7.80
N LYS A 401 -2.56 14.10 6.65
CA LYS A 401 -1.25 14.15 6.02
C LYS A 401 -0.23 14.96 6.82
N TYR A 402 -0.61 16.13 7.31
CA TYR A 402 0.34 17.08 7.92
C TYR A 402 0.34 17.06 9.45
N ALA A 403 -0.78 16.67 10.05
CA ALA A 403 -0.99 16.68 11.49
C ALA A 403 -1.77 15.46 11.99
N GLY A 404 -1.62 14.30 11.32
CA GLY A 404 -2.43 13.12 11.60
C GLY A 404 -2.43 12.68 13.05
N ARG A 405 -1.26 12.65 13.71
CA ARG A 405 -1.16 12.27 15.13
C ARG A 405 -2.00 13.14 16.05
N ALA A 406 -1.90 14.46 15.92
CA ALA A 406 -2.72 15.38 16.71
C ALA A 406 -4.20 15.34 16.30
N PHE A 407 -4.49 15.14 15.00
CA PHE A 407 -5.86 15.05 14.47
C PHE A 407 -6.63 13.85 15.01
N VAL A 408 -6.00 12.67 15.07
CA VAL A 408 -6.65 11.43 15.54
C VAL A 408 -6.48 11.21 17.05
N ALA A 409 -5.64 11.97 17.75
CA ALA A 409 -5.40 11.78 19.18
C ALA A 409 -6.68 11.82 20.05
N PRO A 410 -7.65 12.73 19.84
CA PRO A 410 -8.92 12.69 20.58
C PRO A 410 -9.70 11.40 20.31
N TYR A 411 -9.68 10.92 19.07
CA TYR A 411 -10.36 9.69 18.67
C TYR A 411 -9.70 8.46 19.33
N ILE A 412 -8.37 8.34 19.27
CA ILE A 412 -7.63 7.27 19.93
C ILE A 412 -7.95 7.22 21.42
N ARG A 413 -7.94 8.37 22.11
CA ARG A 413 -8.24 8.41 23.55
C ARG A 413 -9.63 7.90 23.91
N ASN A 414 -10.62 8.15 23.06
CA ASN A 414 -12.00 7.78 23.33
C ASN A 414 -12.36 6.36 22.89
N PHE A 415 -11.72 5.84 21.84
CA PHE A 415 -12.11 4.57 21.23
C PHE A 415 -11.06 3.45 21.39
N PHE A 416 -9.82 3.78 21.72
CA PHE A 416 -8.74 2.80 21.84
C PHE A 416 -8.51 2.42 23.30
N THR A 417 -9.04 1.28 23.72
CA THR A 417 -8.87 0.73 25.07
C THR A 417 -7.64 -0.19 25.17
N LYS A 418 -7.18 -0.49 26.39
CA LYS A 418 -6.12 -1.49 26.60
C LYS A 418 -6.50 -2.87 26.06
N THR A 419 -7.78 -3.23 26.09
CA THR A 419 -8.30 -4.47 25.53
C THR A 419 -8.09 -4.52 24.01
N VAL A 420 -8.40 -3.43 23.32
CA VAL A 420 -8.11 -3.31 21.88
C VAL A 420 -6.60 -3.44 21.61
N GLU A 421 -5.74 -2.81 22.42
CA GLU A 421 -4.28 -2.96 22.28
C GLU A 421 -3.84 -4.42 22.33
N TRP A 422 -4.37 -5.16 23.31
CA TRP A 422 -4.00 -6.54 23.57
C TRP A 422 -4.50 -7.46 22.46
N ASP A 423 -5.77 -7.35 22.08
CA ASP A 423 -6.37 -8.13 20.98
C ASP A 423 -5.59 -7.93 19.67
N LEU A 424 -5.18 -6.70 19.35
CA LEU A 424 -4.43 -6.40 18.14
C LEU A 424 -3.02 -7.00 18.15
N LYS A 425 -2.35 -7.02 19.31
CA LYS A 425 -1.05 -7.68 19.46
C LYS A 425 -1.15 -9.20 19.31
N MET A 426 -2.22 -9.79 19.83
CA MET A 426 -2.51 -11.22 19.65
C MET A 426 -2.77 -11.53 18.17
N LEU A 427 -3.63 -10.75 17.52
CA LEU A 427 -3.92 -10.93 16.09
C LEU A 427 -2.69 -10.79 15.21
N HIS A 428 -1.81 -9.83 15.50
CA HIS A 428 -0.55 -9.70 14.78
C HIS A 428 0.34 -10.93 14.96
N ARG A 429 0.50 -11.43 16.20
CA ARG A 429 1.28 -12.64 16.47
C ARG A 429 0.74 -13.82 15.67
N ASP A 430 -0.56 -14.08 15.75
CA ASP A 430 -1.20 -15.20 15.05
C ASP A 430 -0.99 -15.12 13.53
N LEU A 431 -1.01 -13.89 12.97
CA LEU A 431 -0.74 -13.68 11.55
C LEU A 431 0.74 -13.87 11.22
N THR A 432 1.66 -13.36 12.03
CA THR A 432 3.10 -13.60 11.85
C THR A 432 3.39 -15.09 11.81
N ASP A 433 2.84 -15.85 12.76
CA ASP A 433 3.02 -17.30 12.84
C ASP A 433 2.44 -18.01 11.61
N ALA A 434 1.26 -17.59 11.14
CA ALA A 434 0.65 -18.13 9.92
C ALA A 434 1.45 -17.78 8.66
N TYR A 435 2.02 -16.58 8.57
CA TYR A 435 2.90 -16.20 7.46
C TYR A 435 4.19 -17.02 7.46
N GLU A 436 4.76 -17.29 8.62
CA GLU A 436 5.92 -18.17 8.73
C GLU A 436 5.58 -19.58 8.30
N TYR A 437 4.44 -20.11 8.73
CA TYR A 437 3.95 -21.39 8.27
C TYR A 437 3.81 -21.41 6.74
N LEU A 438 3.16 -20.39 6.16
CA LEU A 438 3.05 -20.26 4.71
C LEU A 438 4.42 -20.24 4.05
N LEU A 439 5.35 -19.41 4.51
CA LEU A 439 6.70 -19.32 3.92
C LEU A 439 7.47 -20.63 4.04
N GLN A 440 7.29 -21.36 5.14
CA GLN A 440 7.83 -22.71 5.31
C GLN A 440 7.17 -23.71 4.36
N ALA A 441 5.86 -23.62 4.13
CA ALA A 441 5.13 -24.46 3.17
C ALA A 441 5.50 -24.13 1.71
N LEU A 442 5.82 -22.87 1.42
CA LEU A 442 6.32 -22.40 0.12
C LEU A 442 7.79 -22.74 -0.11
N ARG A 443 8.55 -23.04 0.95
CA ARG A 443 9.99 -23.39 0.89
C ARG A 443 10.34 -24.47 -0.15
N PRO A 444 9.58 -25.57 -0.30
CA PRO A 444 9.86 -26.61 -1.28
C PRO A 444 9.39 -26.24 -2.70
N LEU A 445 8.73 -25.09 -2.87
CA LEU A 445 8.33 -24.53 -4.18
C LEU A 445 9.32 -23.45 -4.66
N VAL A 446 10.13 -22.97 -3.73
CA VAL A 446 11.27 -22.06 -3.88
C VAL A 446 12.64 -22.77 -4.13
N PRO A 447 12.82 -24.09 -4.40
CA PRO A 447 14.15 -24.67 -4.62
C PRO A 447 14.82 -24.20 -5.92
N THR A 448 14.10 -23.51 -6.82
CA THR A 448 14.68 -22.82 -7.98
C THR A 448 15.05 -21.35 -7.72
N PHE A 449 14.90 -20.87 -6.49
CA PHE A 449 15.61 -19.68 -6.00
C PHE A 449 16.96 -20.06 -5.39
N SER A 450 17.62 -21.10 -5.90
CA SER A 450 19.06 -21.18 -5.69
C SER A 450 19.66 -19.97 -6.38
N PHE A 451 20.15 -19.03 -5.56
CA PHE A 451 21.10 -18.01 -6.00
C PHE A 451 22.23 -18.79 -6.67
N GLY A 452 22.36 -18.68 -8.00
CA GLY A 452 23.23 -19.54 -8.79
C GLY A 452 24.61 -19.67 -8.15
N ALA A 453 25.02 -20.90 -7.84
CA ALA A 453 26.32 -21.25 -7.26
C ALA A 453 26.83 -20.37 -6.10
N TYR A 454 25.94 -19.78 -5.29
CA TYR A 454 26.36 -19.20 -4.02
C TYR A 454 26.43 -20.28 -2.94
N ASP A 455 27.53 -20.25 -2.18
CA ASP A 455 27.80 -21.03 -0.98
C ASP A 455 26.52 -21.22 -0.14
N GLU A 456 26.24 -22.45 0.31
CA GLU A 456 25.14 -22.78 1.23
C GLU A 456 25.05 -21.83 2.43
N ARG A 457 26.17 -21.22 2.82
CA ARG A 457 26.24 -20.19 3.86
C ARG A 457 25.42 -18.95 3.51
N HIS A 458 25.45 -18.47 2.27
CA HIS A 458 24.72 -17.27 1.84
C HIS A 458 23.22 -17.51 1.75
N ASP A 459 22.80 -18.70 1.30
CA ASP A 459 21.41 -19.12 1.35
C ASP A 459 20.93 -19.27 2.81
N ARG A 460 21.78 -19.77 3.71
CA ARG A 460 21.50 -19.84 5.15
C ARG A 460 21.38 -18.45 5.79
N ASP A 461 22.18 -17.47 5.36
CA ASP A 461 22.13 -16.10 5.83
C ASP A 461 20.93 -15.33 5.29
N ASN A 462 20.56 -15.52 4.02
CA ASN A 462 19.32 -14.97 3.46
C ASN A 462 18.08 -15.58 4.13
N ARG A 463 18.09 -16.89 4.41
CA ARG A 463 17.07 -17.58 5.23
C ARG A 463 16.96 -16.95 6.62
N ARG A 464 18.08 -16.82 7.32
CA ARG A 464 18.12 -16.20 8.65
C ARG A 464 17.61 -14.78 8.58
N ASN A 465 18.00 -14.00 7.58
CA ASN A 465 17.60 -12.61 7.43
C ASN A 465 16.10 -12.46 7.13
N GLY A 466 15.49 -13.31 6.29
CA GLY A 466 14.06 -13.25 5.98
C GLY A 466 13.16 -13.52 7.19
N THR A 467 13.39 -14.61 7.91
CA THR A 467 12.62 -14.93 9.13
C THR A 467 12.93 -13.96 10.26
N THR A 468 14.21 -13.62 10.44
CA THR A 468 14.63 -12.61 11.42
C THR A 468 13.96 -11.26 11.16
N LYS A 469 13.75 -10.87 9.89
CA LYS A 469 13.06 -9.62 9.53
C LYS A 469 11.59 -9.61 9.95
N MET A 470 10.87 -10.71 9.75
CA MET A 470 9.45 -10.80 10.18
C MET A 470 9.32 -10.83 11.69
N HIS A 471 10.22 -11.52 12.39
CA HIS A 471 10.20 -11.60 13.86
C HIS A 471 10.73 -10.34 14.57
N ARG A 472 11.69 -9.63 13.97
CA ARG A 472 12.37 -8.50 14.64
C ARG A 472 11.76 -7.14 14.34
N GLY A 473 10.86 -7.02 13.36
CA GLY A 473 10.13 -5.78 13.15
C GLY A 473 9.23 -5.52 14.36
N PRO A 474 9.44 -4.48 15.18
CA PRO A 474 8.53 -4.18 16.27
C PRO A 474 7.16 -3.85 15.68
N PHE A 475 6.15 -4.59 16.14
CA PHE A 475 4.76 -4.25 15.93
C PHE A 475 4.38 -3.16 16.94
N GLU A 476 4.43 -1.91 16.49
CA GLU A 476 4.06 -0.76 17.30
C GLU A 476 2.64 -0.30 16.93
N ILE A 477 1.68 -0.60 17.81
CA ILE A 477 0.40 0.10 17.72
C ILE A 477 0.61 1.49 18.31
N VAL A 478 0.51 2.53 17.47
CA VAL A 478 0.66 3.92 17.90
C VAL A 478 -0.59 4.34 18.69
N THR A 479 -0.60 4.00 19.97
CA THR A 479 -1.75 4.19 20.88
C THR A 479 -1.53 5.30 21.89
N LYS A 480 -0.27 5.66 22.13
CA LYS A 480 0.14 6.57 23.19
C LYS A 480 0.97 7.70 22.61
N SER A 481 0.28 8.74 22.14
CA SER A 481 0.90 10.06 22.03
C SER A 481 0.42 10.85 23.24
N SER A 482 1.28 11.02 24.25
CA SER A 482 0.97 11.89 25.38
C SER A 482 0.79 13.33 24.87
N ASP A 483 0.01 14.15 25.57
CA ASP A 483 -0.17 15.55 25.18
C ASP A 483 1.17 16.29 25.17
N ALA A 484 2.10 15.95 26.07
CA ALA A 484 3.46 16.47 26.05
C ALA A 484 4.19 16.13 24.75
N TYR A 485 4.16 14.86 24.33
CA TYR A 485 4.79 14.41 23.08
C TYR A 485 4.18 15.08 21.85
N LEU A 486 2.85 15.21 21.80
CA LEU A 486 2.18 15.92 20.70
C LEU A 486 2.58 17.40 20.72
N ASN A 487 2.51 18.07 21.86
CA ASN A 487 2.85 19.49 21.94
C ASN A 487 4.30 19.75 21.55
N GLU A 488 5.24 18.90 21.94
CA GLU A 488 6.65 18.95 21.51
C GLU A 488 6.76 18.74 19.98
N ALA A 489 6.12 17.70 19.43
CA ALA A 489 6.16 17.41 18.00
C ALA A 489 5.55 18.52 17.13
N TYR A 490 4.62 19.31 17.67
CA TYR A 490 3.95 20.42 17.00
C TYR A 490 4.34 21.80 17.57
N GLN A 491 5.43 21.90 18.34
CA GLN A 491 5.85 23.17 18.96
C GLN A 491 6.30 24.19 17.91
N ASN A 492 6.95 23.72 16.84
CA ASN A 492 7.43 24.55 15.72
C ASN A 492 6.32 24.99 14.76
N PHE A 493 5.10 24.48 14.93
CA PHE A 493 3.96 24.94 14.14
C PHE A 493 3.49 26.26 14.74
N SER A 494 3.37 27.29 13.92
CA SER A 494 2.69 28.52 14.36
C SER A 494 1.27 28.19 14.82
N ASP A 495 0.76 28.94 15.79
CA ASP A 495 -0.65 28.88 16.17
C ASP A 495 -1.52 29.09 14.93
N MET A 496 -2.65 28.41 14.86
CA MET A 496 -3.56 28.53 13.72
C MET A 496 -4.43 29.78 13.87
N SER A 497 -4.86 30.35 12.74
CA SER A 497 -5.77 31.51 12.67
C SER A 497 -7.15 31.08 12.17
N ALA A 498 -8.05 32.03 11.92
CA ALA A 498 -9.32 31.75 11.23
C ALA A 498 -9.16 31.60 9.71
N ASP A 499 -8.00 31.94 9.14
CA ASP A 499 -7.73 31.79 7.70
C ASP A 499 -7.26 30.36 7.38
N SER A 500 -8.12 29.63 6.66
CA SER A 500 -7.86 28.24 6.30
C SER A 500 -6.65 28.03 5.39
N PHE A 501 -6.39 28.96 4.47
CA PHE A 501 -5.28 28.83 3.54
C PHE A 501 -3.97 29.11 4.26
N GLU A 502 -3.96 30.12 5.12
CA GLU A 502 -2.82 30.40 5.97
C GLU A 502 -2.51 29.21 6.90
N ASN A 503 -3.54 28.63 7.54
CA ASN A 503 -3.37 27.40 8.34
C ASN A 503 -2.83 26.24 7.52
N TRP A 504 -3.30 26.05 6.29
CA TRP A 504 -2.80 25.02 5.39
C TRP A 504 -1.32 25.21 5.06
N LEU A 505 -0.92 26.45 4.76
CA LEU A 505 0.46 26.81 4.52
C LEU A 505 1.33 26.60 5.78
N ARG A 506 0.85 27.01 6.96
CA ARG A 506 1.51 26.81 8.27
C ARG A 506 1.70 25.32 8.57
N LEU A 507 0.67 24.49 8.34
CA LEU A 507 0.75 23.04 8.49
C LEU A 507 1.78 22.40 7.56
N LYS A 508 1.82 22.84 6.30
CA LYS A 508 2.82 22.39 5.33
C LYS A 508 4.23 22.80 5.72
N ALA A 509 4.42 24.06 6.12
CA ALA A 509 5.70 24.58 6.57
C ALA A 509 6.21 23.83 7.80
N GLY A 510 5.37 23.68 8.83
CA GLY A 510 5.69 22.92 10.05
C GLY A 510 6.03 21.47 9.76
N PHE A 511 5.32 20.83 8.83
CA PHE A 511 5.67 19.47 8.38
C PHE A 511 7.02 19.44 7.65
N GLY A 512 7.30 20.43 6.79
CA GLY A 512 8.58 20.57 6.10
C GLY A 512 9.76 20.75 7.07
N HIS A 513 9.60 21.56 8.11
CA HIS A 513 10.58 21.71 9.18
C HIS A 513 10.80 20.40 9.93
N SER A 514 9.73 19.75 10.37
CA SER A 514 9.82 18.43 11.01
C SER A 514 10.53 17.41 10.12
N ASP A 515 10.29 17.41 8.81
CA ASP A 515 10.95 16.47 7.88
C ASP A 515 12.46 16.71 7.73
N ARG A 516 12.92 17.95 7.97
CA ARG A 516 14.34 18.32 7.93
C ARG A 516 15.05 18.02 9.24
N ASP A 517 14.40 18.31 10.36
CA ASP A 517 14.94 18.07 11.71
C ASP A 517 15.02 16.56 12.04
N LYS A 518 14.42 15.70 11.21
CA LYS A 518 14.48 14.22 11.29
C LYS A 518 15.88 13.61 11.04
N VAL A 519 16.95 14.41 10.92
CA VAL A 519 18.31 13.93 11.22
C VAL A 519 18.37 13.35 12.65
N SER A 520 17.51 13.83 13.57
CA SER A 520 17.46 13.37 14.98
C SER A 520 16.23 12.53 15.34
N PHE A 521 15.16 12.54 14.54
CA PHE A 521 13.90 11.81 14.83
C PHE A 521 13.58 10.74 13.78
N PRO A 522 13.15 9.51 14.15
CA PRO A 522 12.80 8.46 13.20
C PRO A 522 11.79 8.94 12.14
N GLN A 523 11.96 8.53 10.88
CA GLN A 523 11.00 8.84 9.82
C GLN A 523 9.62 8.31 10.20
N VAL A 524 8.63 9.19 10.36
CA VAL A 524 7.25 8.81 10.73
C VAL A 524 6.31 8.75 9.52
N TYR A 525 6.73 9.07 8.28
CA TYR A 525 5.78 9.10 7.14
C TYR A 525 6.41 8.75 5.78
N PRO A 526 5.91 7.73 5.05
CA PRO A 526 6.25 7.50 3.65
C PRO A 526 5.36 8.29 2.67
N LYS A 527 5.92 8.56 1.48
CA LYS A 527 5.39 9.45 0.42
C LYS A 527 4.21 8.89 -0.39
N ARG A 528 3.69 7.69 -0.08
CA ARG A 528 2.57 7.06 -0.80
C ARG A 528 1.35 6.87 0.12
N LEU A 529 0.67 7.99 0.39
CA LEU A 529 -0.72 7.97 0.82
C LEU A 529 -1.61 7.46 -0.34
N ALA A 530 -1.75 6.15 -0.45
CA ALA A 530 -3.07 5.55 -0.68
C ALA A 530 -3.81 5.57 0.68
N PRO A 531 -5.13 5.74 0.70
CA PRO A 531 -5.84 6.19 1.89
C PRO A 531 -5.79 5.15 3.02
N MET A 532 -5.20 5.56 4.13
CA MET A 532 -5.72 5.42 5.50
C MET A 532 -5.61 4.10 6.28
N PHE A 533 -5.26 2.94 5.72
CA PHE A 533 -5.36 1.71 6.56
C PHE A 533 -4.04 1.23 7.22
N PHE A 534 -2.87 1.45 6.61
CA PHE A 534 -1.58 0.95 7.12
C PHE A 534 -0.47 1.95 6.83
N ASP A 535 0.47 2.06 7.77
CA ASP A 535 1.77 2.65 7.49
C ASP A 535 2.88 1.60 7.69
N PHE A 536 3.68 1.45 6.64
CA PHE A 536 4.97 0.75 6.69
C PHE A 536 6.04 1.80 6.82
N VAL A 537 6.64 1.90 8.00
CA VAL A 537 7.88 2.64 8.12
C VAL A 537 9.01 1.72 7.65
N GLU A 538 9.22 1.67 6.33
CA GLU A 538 10.46 1.16 5.77
C GLU A 538 11.56 2.22 5.94
N LYS A 539 12.60 1.89 6.72
CA LYS A 539 14.02 2.15 6.40
C LYS A 539 14.94 1.90 7.61
N GLY A 540 15.45 0.67 7.71
CA GLY A 540 16.89 0.48 7.87
C GLY A 540 17.50 0.04 6.55
N ASP A 541 18.78 0.32 6.34
CA ASP A 541 19.56 -0.15 5.18
C ASP A 541 19.62 -1.67 5.05
N ASP A 542 19.36 -2.37 6.15
CA ASP A 542 19.25 -3.81 6.23
C ASP A 542 18.00 -4.36 5.52
N GLY A 543 17.08 -3.51 5.07
CA GLY A 543 15.78 -3.92 4.53
C GLY A 543 14.94 -4.64 5.58
N VAL A 544 15.14 -4.31 6.87
CA VAL A 544 14.27 -4.72 7.97
C VAL A 544 13.15 -3.69 8.10
N VAL A 545 11.92 -4.18 8.21
CA VAL A 545 10.76 -3.36 8.49
C VAL A 545 10.85 -2.94 9.94
N LYS A 546 11.08 -1.65 10.16
CA LYS A 546 11.37 -1.15 11.50
C LYS A 546 10.14 -0.85 12.31
N ASP A 547 8.99 -0.56 11.71
CA ASP A 547 7.73 -0.43 12.45
C ASP A 547 6.56 -0.84 11.55
N PHE A 548 5.68 -1.69 12.09
CA PHE A 548 4.35 -1.92 11.56
C PHE A 548 3.34 -1.07 12.33
N ARG A 549 2.62 -0.16 11.65
CA ARG A 549 1.70 0.77 12.30
C ARG A 549 0.27 0.60 11.80
N LEU A 550 -0.60 0.24 12.74
CA LEU A 550 -2.04 0.24 12.54
C LEU A 550 -2.61 1.63 12.83
N LEU A 551 -3.34 2.17 11.86
CA LEU A 551 -4.08 3.39 12.08
C LEU A 551 -5.38 3.08 12.84
N PRO A 552 -5.87 3.99 13.71
CA PRO A 552 -7.03 3.71 14.56
C PRO A 552 -8.36 3.55 13.81
N ASP A 553 -8.41 4.00 12.56
CA ASP A 553 -9.60 4.00 11.70
C ASP A 553 -10.02 2.61 11.26
N ILE A 554 -9.08 1.67 11.22
CA ILE A 554 -9.31 0.27 10.89
C ILE A 554 -9.89 -0.51 12.07
N ILE A 555 -9.97 0.10 13.25
CA ILE A 555 -10.49 -0.50 14.49
C ILE A 555 -11.98 -0.16 14.59
N ALA A 556 -12.70 -0.46 13.53
CA ALA A 556 -14.12 -0.25 13.40
C ALA A 556 -14.75 -1.36 12.57
N VAL A 557 -16.01 -1.68 12.85
CA VAL A 557 -16.81 -2.60 12.03
C VAL A 557 -16.90 -2.06 10.61
N PRO A 558 -16.58 -2.81 9.53
CA PRO A 558 -16.42 -4.26 9.40
C PRO A 558 -15.00 -4.83 9.62
N PHE A 559 -13.99 -4.00 9.84
CA PHE A 559 -12.60 -4.48 9.94
C PHE A 559 -12.32 -5.13 11.28
N TYR A 560 -12.75 -4.49 12.37
CA TYR A 560 -12.44 -4.98 13.70
C TYR A 560 -13.43 -4.45 14.75
N HIS A 561 -13.71 -5.30 15.74
CA HIS A 561 -14.30 -4.91 17.00
C HIS A 561 -13.86 -5.91 18.08
N ALA A 562 -13.56 -5.48 19.30
CA ALA A 562 -13.06 -6.37 20.36
C ALA A 562 -14.04 -7.51 20.66
N GLU A 563 -15.33 -7.20 20.74
CA GLU A 563 -16.42 -8.18 20.95
C GLU A 563 -16.88 -8.92 19.69
N ALA A 564 -16.28 -8.65 18.52
CA ALA A 564 -16.63 -9.38 17.32
C ALA A 564 -16.02 -10.79 17.34
N PRO A 565 -16.71 -11.78 16.75
CA PRO A 565 -16.17 -13.12 16.55
C PRO A 565 -14.85 -13.10 15.80
N LEU A 566 -13.98 -14.08 16.06
CA LEU A 566 -12.68 -14.15 15.41
C LEU A 566 -12.79 -14.18 13.88
N VAL A 567 -13.75 -14.92 13.32
CA VAL A 567 -14.01 -14.99 11.87
C VAL A 567 -14.16 -13.59 11.23
N PHE A 568 -14.71 -12.64 11.97
CA PHE A 568 -14.85 -11.26 11.54
C PHE A 568 -13.54 -10.48 11.66
N LYS A 569 -12.81 -10.63 12.77
CA LYS A 569 -11.46 -10.04 12.93
C LYS A 569 -10.51 -10.53 11.83
N LEU A 570 -10.65 -11.81 11.43
CA LEU A 570 -9.87 -12.43 10.36
C LEU A 570 -10.27 -11.94 8.97
N GLY A 571 -11.57 -11.98 8.63
CA GLY A 571 -12.05 -11.47 7.34
C GLY A 571 -11.85 -9.96 7.17
N GLY A 572 -11.80 -9.23 8.29
CA GLY A 572 -11.64 -7.79 8.37
C GLY A 572 -10.16 -7.36 8.44
N LEU A 573 -9.71 -7.03 9.65
CA LEU A 573 -8.40 -6.45 9.93
C LEU A 573 -7.25 -7.39 9.58
N ALA A 574 -7.37 -8.68 9.84
CA ALA A 574 -6.28 -9.60 9.55
C ALA A 574 -5.96 -9.65 8.07
N SER A 575 -6.97 -9.52 7.19
CA SER A 575 -6.78 -9.45 5.74
C SER A 575 -5.93 -8.27 5.33
N LEU A 576 -6.15 -7.16 6.02
CA LEU A 576 -5.40 -5.97 5.77
C LEU A 576 -3.96 -6.07 6.30
N ILE A 577 -3.76 -6.59 7.52
CA ILE A 577 -2.42 -6.91 8.05
C ILE A 577 -1.69 -7.88 7.11
N SER A 578 -2.42 -8.85 6.57
CA SER A 578 -1.91 -9.84 5.62
C SER A 578 -1.47 -9.20 4.29
N SER A 579 -2.32 -8.35 3.71
CA SER A 579 -1.97 -7.54 2.52
C SER A 579 -0.66 -6.78 2.73
N ALA A 580 -0.54 -6.25 3.94
CA ALA A 580 0.53 -5.39 4.35
C ALA A 580 1.82 -6.23 4.51
N LEU A 581 1.79 -7.33 5.28
CA LEU A 581 2.93 -8.25 5.44
C LEU A 581 3.40 -8.78 4.09
N LEU A 582 2.48 -9.09 3.19
CA LEU A 582 2.84 -9.59 1.89
C LEU A 582 3.48 -8.53 0.98
N ALA A 583 3.07 -7.27 1.09
CA ALA A 583 3.75 -6.18 0.40
C ALA A 583 5.23 -6.10 0.79
N LEU A 584 5.60 -6.47 2.03
CA LEU A 584 7.00 -6.55 2.46
C LEU A 584 7.78 -7.68 1.80
N VAL A 585 7.13 -8.83 1.63
CA VAL A 585 7.74 -10.01 0.99
C VAL A 585 7.88 -9.80 -0.51
N LEU A 586 6.90 -9.13 -1.13
CA LEU A 586 6.82 -8.93 -2.57
C LEU A 586 7.40 -7.59 -3.05
N ASP A 587 7.92 -6.73 -2.16
CA ASP A 587 8.28 -5.37 -2.56
C ASP A 587 9.35 -5.34 -3.65
N LYS A 588 9.02 -4.65 -4.74
CA LYS A 588 9.88 -4.36 -5.90
C LYS A 588 11.14 -3.59 -5.52
N GLY A 589 11.14 -2.92 -4.37
CA GLY A 589 12.34 -2.24 -3.83
C GLY A 589 13.55 -3.16 -3.65
N PHE A 590 13.36 -4.49 -3.59
CA PHE A 590 14.44 -5.46 -3.60
C PHE A 590 14.97 -5.78 -5.01
N VAL A 591 14.10 -5.69 -6.03
CA VAL A 591 14.45 -5.92 -7.45
C VAL A 591 15.14 -4.68 -8.04
N ASP A 592 14.67 -3.48 -7.71
CA ASP A 592 15.18 -2.22 -8.28
C ASP A 592 16.50 -1.74 -7.63
N ARG A 593 16.89 -2.26 -6.45
CA ARG A 593 18.15 -1.91 -5.75
C ARG A 593 19.39 -2.64 -6.29
N GLY A 594 19.37 -3.06 -7.56
CA GLY A 594 20.58 -3.32 -8.37
C GLY A 594 21.47 -4.51 -8.00
N ASN A 595 21.28 -5.19 -6.86
CA ASN A 595 22.20 -6.23 -6.40
C ASN A 595 21.74 -7.68 -6.62
N VAL A 596 20.49 -7.92 -7.04
CA VAL A 596 20.06 -9.27 -7.44
C VAL A 596 19.14 -9.18 -8.64
N SER A 597 19.69 -9.34 -9.85
CA SER A 597 18.88 -9.58 -11.03
C SER A 597 18.27 -10.98 -10.94
N TRP A 598 17.08 -11.12 -10.35
CA TRP A 598 16.33 -12.39 -10.30
C TRP A 598 16.14 -13.00 -11.70
N ALA A 599 16.15 -12.18 -12.75
CA ALA A 599 15.92 -12.59 -14.13
C ALA A 599 17.16 -13.12 -14.87
N GLY A 600 18.38 -12.74 -14.46
CA GLY A 600 19.59 -12.98 -15.26
C GLY A 600 20.09 -14.43 -15.24
N GLN A 601 20.04 -15.10 -14.07
CA GLN A 601 20.66 -16.43 -13.90
C GLN A 601 19.66 -17.59 -13.89
N ALA A 602 18.41 -17.39 -13.49
CA ALA A 602 17.38 -18.43 -13.53
C ALA A 602 16.96 -18.84 -14.95
N ALA A 603 17.28 -18.04 -15.98
CA ALA A 603 16.95 -18.33 -17.37
C ALA A 603 17.82 -19.43 -18.01
N GLY A 604 18.95 -19.81 -17.41
CA GLY A 604 19.96 -20.67 -18.04
C GLY A 604 19.79 -22.18 -17.87
N GLN A 605 19.20 -22.69 -16.77
CA GLN A 605 19.35 -24.11 -16.43
C GLN A 605 18.05 -24.89 -16.14
N ASN A 606 16.88 -24.26 -16.10
CA ASN A 606 15.62 -25.00 -15.95
C ASN A 606 14.47 -24.30 -16.68
N ARG A 607 14.44 -24.45 -18.02
CA ARG A 607 13.52 -23.74 -18.91
C ARG A 607 12.03 -23.89 -18.54
N PRO A 608 11.50 -25.06 -18.13
CA PRO A 608 10.08 -25.20 -17.79
C PRO A 608 9.70 -24.51 -16.48
N VAL A 609 10.54 -24.64 -15.44
CA VAL A 609 10.29 -24.01 -14.14
C VAL A 609 10.56 -22.52 -14.20
N GLY A 610 11.59 -22.09 -14.92
CA GLY A 610 11.89 -20.69 -15.19
C GLY A 610 10.82 -20.02 -16.05
N GLU A 611 10.17 -20.72 -16.96
CA GLU A 611 9.06 -20.17 -17.74
C GLU A 611 7.74 -20.16 -16.96
N CYS A 612 7.51 -21.13 -16.06
CA CYS A 612 6.42 -21.07 -15.08
C CYS A 612 6.62 -19.92 -14.10
N ALA A 613 7.81 -19.79 -13.50
CA ALA A 613 8.17 -18.69 -12.61
C ALA A 613 8.16 -17.34 -13.33
N ARG A 614 8.59 -17.26 -14.60
CA ARG A 614 8.54 -16.03 -15.40
C ARG A 614 7.12 -15.70 -15.84
N ARG A 615 6.25 -16.68 -16.10
CA ARG A 615 4.80 -16.47 -16.30
C ARG A 615 4.12 -16.09 -15.00
N ILE A 616 4.52 -16.64 -13.86
CA ILE A 616 4.07 -16.23 -12.53
C ILE A 616 4.58 -14.83 -12.23
N VAL A 617 5.82 -14.46 -12.57
CA VAL A 617 6.38 -13.11 -12.37
C VAL A 617 5.78 -12.10 -13.35
N GLN A 618 5.55 -12.44 -14.62
CA GLN A 618 4.88 -11.58 -15.60
C GLN A 618 3.38 -11.46 -15.32
N ALA A 619 2.73 -12.54 -14.88
CA ALA A 619 1.39 -12.49 -14.30
C ALA A 619 1.41 -11.74 -12.98
N LEU A 620 2.46 -11.80 -12.16
CA LEU A 620 2.64 -10.95 -10.97
C LEU A 620 3.01 -9.51 -11.34
N GLU A 621 3.42 -9.21 -12.57
CA GLU A 621 3.70 -7.85 -13.02
C GLU A 621 2.45 -7.19 -13.63
N GLN A 622 1.62 -7.97 -14.32
CA GLN A 622 0.34 -7.53 -14.90
C GLN A 622 -0.87 -7.75 -13.97
N GLU A 623 -0.83 -8.79 -13.13
CA GLU A 623 -1.81 -9.24 -12.13
C GLU A 623 -1.23 -9.24 -10.70
N SER A 624 -0.21 -8.40 -10.40
CA SER A 624 0.46 -8.28 -9.08
C SER A 624 -0.49 -8.28 -7.88
N GLU A 625 -1.68 -7.75 -8.12
CA GLU A 625 -2.77 -7.64 -7.18
C GLU A 625 -3.42 -8.99 -6.87
N ALA A 626 -3.70 -9.84 -7.86
CA ALA A 626 -4.43 -11.09 -7.67
C ALA A 626 -3.62 -12.13 -6.87
N THR A 627 -2.33 -12.32 -7.18
CA THR A 627 -1.49 -13.24 -6.41
C THR A 627 -1.21 -12.72 -5.01
N ALA A 628 -1.07 -11.40 -4.86
CA ALA A 628 -0.96 -10.82 -3.53
C ALA A 628 -2.21 -11.16 -2.68
N ARG A 629 -3.39 -11.01 -3.28
CA ARG A 629 -4.64 -11.40 -2.61
C ARG A 629 -4.78 -12.91 -2.40
N LEU A 630 -4.21 -13.75 -3.26
CA LEU A 630 -4.24 -15.19 -3.07
C LEU A 630 -3.47 -15.61 -1.81
N LEU A 631 -2.24 -15.11 -1.67
CA LEU A 631 -1.41 -15.38 -0.49
C LEU A 631 -2.04 -14.81 0.79
N GLU A 632 -2.67 -13.64 0.70
CA GLU A 632 -3.46 -13.07 1.79
C GLU A 632 -4.60 -14.01 2.20
N VAL A 633 -5.47 -14.42 1.28
CA VAL A 633 -6.60 -15.29 1.62
C VAL A 633 -6.14 -16.66 2.09
N ALA A 634 -5.05 -17.20 1.56
CA ALA A 634 -4.44 -18.44 2.03
C ALA A 634 -3.95 -18.31 3.50
N ALA A 635 -3.32 -17.19 3.85
CA ALA A 635 -2.88 -16.92 5.23
C ALA A 635 -4.07 -16.89 6.17
N LEU A 636 -5.11 -16.15 5.77
CA LEU A 636 -6.34 -16.03 6.55
C LEU A 636 -7.06 -17.37 6.74
N HIS A 637 -7.08 -18.20 5.71
CA HIS A 637 -7.68 -19.53 5.78
C HIS A 637 -6.90 -20.44 6.74
N HIS A 638 -5.56 -20.38 6.70
CA HIS A 638 -4.73 -21.14 7.62
C HIS A 638 -5.00 -20.75 9.07
N VAL A 639 -5.04 -19.44 9.38
CA VAL A 639 -5.38 -18.95 10.74
C VAL A 639 -6.75 -19.42 11.19
N LEU A 640 -7.75 -19.43 10.30
CA LEU A 640 -9.09 -19.90 10.67
C LEU A 640 -9.08 -21.40 10.99
N LYS A 641 -8.42 -22.21 10.15
CA LYS A 641 -8.34 -23.67 10.37
C LYS A 641 -7.62 -24.05 11.65
N THR A 642 -6.51 -23.37 11.98
CA THR A 642 -5.77 -23.64 13.23
C THR A 642 -6.62 -23.31 14.45
N GLN A 643 -7.45 -22.27 14.36
CA GLN A 643 -8.40 -21.87 15.40
C GLN A 643 -9.59 -22.84 15.52
N GLU A 644 -10.18 -23.28 14.41
CA GLU A 644 -11.25 -24.28 14.40
C GLU A 644 -10.80 -25.63 14.98
N ALA A 645 -9.52 -25.98 14.78
CA ALA A 645 -8.90 -27.14 15.42
C ALA A 645 -8.77 -26.98 16.96
N GLY A 646 -8.75 -25.74 17.46
CA GLY A 646 -8.76 -25.40 18.89
C GLY A 646 -10.11 -25.62 19.58
N GLY A 647 -11.17 -25.95 18.85
CA GLY A 647 -12.48 -26.31 19.41
C GLY A 647 -13.46 -25.14 19.61
N ASP A 648 -13.15 -23.94 19.10
CA ASP A 648 -14.09 -22.82 19.18
C ASP A 648 -15.35 -23.09 18.34
N PRO A 649 -16.56 -22.85 18.90
CA PRO A 649 -17.81 -23.10 18.19
C PRO A 649 -17.96 -22.17 16.99
N ALA A 650 -18.48 -22.70 15.88
CA ALA A 650 -18.80 -21.90 14.71
C ALA A 650 -19.78 -20.78 15.10
N VAL A 651 -19.36 -19.53 14.88
CA VAL A 651 -20.19 -18.36 15.18
C VAL A 651 -21.07 -18.01 14.00
N VAL A 652 -22.35 -17.76 14.27
CA VAL A 652 -23.35 -17.37 13.28
C VAL A 652 -23.84 -15.96 13.56
N LEU A 653 -24.02 -15.17 12.49
CA LEU A 653 -24.66 -13.85 12.58
C LEU A 653 -26.17 -14.02 12.49
N ALA A 654 -26.90 -13.46 13.46
CA ALA A 654 -28.35 -13.66 13.59
C ALA A 654 -29.15 -13.37 12.31
N ASP A 655 -28.80 -12.30 11.57
CA ASP A 655 -29.50 -11.87 10.35
C ASP A 655 -28.89 -12.45 9.05
N VAL A 656 -27.82 -13.23 9.15
CA VAL A 656 -27.15 -13.88 8.02
C VAL A 656 -26.86 -15.35 8.36
N PRO A 657 -27.87 -16.13 8.77
CA PRO A 657 -27.66 -17.49 9.28
C PRO A 657 -27.16 -18.47 8.22
N GLN A 658 -27.32 -18.13 6.94
CA GLN A 658 -26.88 -18.96 5.82
C GLN A 658 -25.37 -18.96 5.57
N LEU A 659 -24.60 -18.09 6.25
CA LEU A 659 -23.15 -18.05 6.17
C LEU A 659 -22.57 -18.42 7.52
N VAL A 660 -21.86 -19.55 7.59
CA VAL A 660 -21.26 -20.08 8.83
C VAL A 660 -19.77 -20.34 8.65
N GLY A 661 -18.99 -20.21 9.74
CA GLY A 661 -17.55 -20.50 9.74
C GLY A 661 -16.80 -19.85 8.57
N THR A 662 -16.07 -20.65 7.79
CA THR A 662 -15.29 -20.21 6.62
C THR A 662 -16.13 -19.48 5.55
N GLN A 663 -17.41 -19.82 5.36
CA GLN A 663 -18.27 -19.10 4.41
C GLN A 663 -18.43 -17.64 4.80
N LEU A 664 -18.64 -17.38 6.10
CA LEU A 664 -18.76 -16.04 6.63
C LEU A 664 -17.43 -15.29 6.51
N GLN A 665 -16.29 -15.96 6.74
CA GLN A 665 -14.96 -15.36 6.54
C GLN A 665 -14.79 -14.82 5.12
N TYR A 666 -15.05 -15.66 4.11
CA TYR A 666 -14.93 -15.26 2.71
C TYR A 666 -15.89 -14.12 2.36
N ALA A 667 -17.12 -14.17 2.88
CA ALA A 667 -18.08 -13.11 2.66
C ALA A 667 -17.66 -11.77 3.31
N VAL A 668 -17.13 -11.79 4.54
CA VAL A 668 -16.60 -10.58 5.20
C VAL A 668 -15.44 -10.00 4.40
N TRP A 669 -14.49 -10.85 3.99
CA TRP A 669 -13.33 -10.41 3.22
C TRP A 669 -13.73 -9.81 1.86
N CYS A 670 -14.65 -10.46 1.13
CA CYS A 670 -15.17 -9.95 -0.13
C CYS A 670 -16.01 -8.67 0.07
N TYR A 671 -16.75 -8.57 1.18
CA TYR A 671 -17.54 -7.39 1.52
C TYR A 671 -16.67 -6.13 1.60
N LEU A 672 -15.44 -6.23 2.12
CA LEU A 672 -14.50 -5.10 2.13
C LEU A 672 -14.16 -4.54 0.75
N GLN A 673 -14.40 -5.31 -0.31
CA GLN A 673 -14.15 -4.93 -1.70
C GLN A 673 -15.38 -4.32 -2.39
N CYS A 674 -16.55 -4.27 -1.72
CA CYS A 674 -17.76 -3.73 -2.32
C CYS A 674 -17.61 -2.24 -2.68
N GLY A 675 -18.07 -1.88 -3.89
CA GLY A 675 -17.99 -0.52 -4.45
C GLY A 675 -16.65 -0.17 -5.10
N GLU A 676 -15.59 -0.96 -4.94
CA GLU A 676 -14.32 -0.69 -5.61
C GLU A 676 -14.40 -0.99 -7.11
N VAL A 677 -13.76 -0.14 -7.94
CA VAL A 677 -13.71 -0.30 -9.41
C VAL A 677 -13.19 -1.69 -9.83
N ARG A 678 -12.28 -2.26 -9.04
CA ARG A 678 -11.73 -3.61 -9.24
C ARG A 678 -12.19 -4.62 -8.20
N GLY A 679 -13.19 -4.28 -7.38
CA GLY A 679 -13.62 -5.09 -6.24
C GLY A 679 -14.01 -6.52 -6.65
N ARG A 680 -14.70 -6.66 -7.79
CA ARG A 680 -15.05 -7.95 -8.39
C ARG A 680 -13.84 -8.82 -8.69
N HIS A 681 -12.81 -8.25 -9.32
CA HIS A 681 -11.59 -8.98 -9.62
C HIS A 681 -10.81 -9.29 -8.33
N ARG A 682 -10.65 -8.30 -7.44
CA ARG A 682 -9.99 -8.45 -6.15
C ARG A 682 -10.61 -9.54 -5.31
N CYS A 683 -11.94 -9.66 -5.29
CA CYS A 683 -12.66 -10.69 -4.56
C CYS A 683 -12.64 -12.06 -5.28
N ASN A 684 -13.10 -12.13 -6.53
CA ASN A 684 -13.33 -13.43 -7.17
C ASN A 684 -12.05 -14.15 -7.58
N ALA A 685 -11.05 -13.41 -8.10
CA ALA A 685 -9.86 -14.01 -8.68
C ALA A 685 -9.09 -14.90 -7.69
N PRO A 686 -8.76 -14.46 -6.46
CA PRO A 686 -8.05 -15.32 -5.50
C PRO A 686 -8.94 -16.44 -4.95
N LEU A 687 -10.23 -16.20 -4.68
CA LEU A 687 -11.13 -17.23 -4.13
C LEU A 687 -11.36 -18.39 -5.09
N ARG A 688 -11.37 -18.11 -6.39
CA ARG A 688 -11.51 -19.14 -7.42
C ARG A 688 -10.31 -20.09 -7.53
N GLU A 689 -9.14 -19.66 -7.06
CA GLU A 689 -7.93 -20.48 -7.03
C GLU A 689 -7.79 -21.26 -5.70
N LEU A 690 -8.72 -21.09 -4.75
CA LEU A 690 -8.70 -21.73 -3.43
C LEU A 690 -9.70 -22.90 -3.38
N PRO A 691 -9.23 -24.17 -3.33
CA PRO A 691 -10.11 -25.32 -3.21
C PRO A 691 -11.03 -25.25 -1.98
N SER A 692 -10.50 -24.76 -0.86
CA SER A 692 -11.28 -24.60 0.38
C SER A 692 -12.47 -23.63 0.25
N PHE A 693 -12.41 -22.66 -0.66
CA PHE A 693 -13.58 -21.84 -0.99
C PHE A 693 -14.63 -22.67 -1.74
N ALA A 694 -14.21 -23.43 -2.75
CA ALA A 694 -15.12 -24.28 -3.51
C ALA A 694 -15.78 -25.34 -2.61
N ASP A 695 -15.02 -25.91 -1.68
CA ASP A 695 -15.53 -26.86 -0.69
C ASP A 695 -16.53 -26.20 0.26
N ALA A 696 -16.19 -25.02 0.80
CA ALA A 696 -17.07 -24.29 1.72
C ALA A 696 -18.42 -23.91 1.10
N PHE A 697 -18.49 -23.69 -0.22
CA PHE A 697 -19.73 -23.36 -0.94
C PHE A 697 -20.29 -24.50 -1.80
N ALA A 698 -19.72 -25.71 -1.69
CA ALA A 698 -20.09 -26.88 -2.49
C ALA A 698 -20.16 -26.59 -4.01
N CYS A 699 -19.16 -25.86 -4.53
CA CYS A 699 -19.14 -25.46 -5.92
C CYS A 699 -18.89 -26.65 -6.86
N PRO A 700 -19.72 -26.86 -7.90
CA PRO A 700 -19.51 -27.95 -8.85
C PRO A 700 -18.22 -27.74 -9.65
N ALA A 701 -17.66 -28.83 -10.19
CA ALA A 701 -16.35 -28.86 -10.86
C ALA A 701 -16.23 -27.87 -12.04
N ASP A 702 -17.36 -27.57 -12.69
CA ASP A 702 -17.49 -26.67 -13.84
C ASP A 702 -17.91 -25.24 -13.44
N ALA A 703 -18.06 -24.96 -12.15
CA ALA A 703 -18.48 -23.64 -11.67
C ALA A 703 -17.46 -22.55 -12.06
N PRO A 704 -17.90 -21.34 -12.47
CA PRO A 704 -16.99 -20.24 -12.76
C PRO A 704 -16.04 -19.87 -11.62
N MET A 705 -16.49 -20.03 -10.36
CA MET A 705 -15.68 -19.81 -9.15
C MET A 705 -14.89 -21.04 -8.70
N ARG A 706 -14.81 -22.08 -9.52
CA ARG A 706 -13.94 -23.24 -9.33
C ARG A 706 -13.13 -23.44 -10.59
N LYS A 707 -11.90 -22.93 -10.61
CA LYS A 707 -11.03 -23.13 -11.79
C LYS A 707 -10.47 -24.55 -11.77
N ALA A 708 -10.42 -25.18 -12.94
CA ALA A 708 -9.55 -26.34 -13.14
C ALA A 708 -8.12 -25.90 -12.82
N ILE A 709 -7.63 -26.41 -11.69
CA ILE A 709 -6.29 -26.29 -11.12
C ILE A 709 -5.25 -25.78 -12.14
N THR A 710 -4.74 -24.55 -11.93
CA THR A 710 -3.61 -24.02 -12.71
C THR A 710 -2.29 -24.14 -11.94
N CYS A 711 -1.16 -24.27 -12.64
CA CYS A 711 0.15 -24.66 -12.11
C CYS A 711 0.61 -23.95 -10.82
N ALA A 712 0.20 -22.71 -10.57
CA ALA A 712 0.52 -22.00 -9.33
C ALA A 712 -0.41 -22.36 -8.15
N GLY A 713 -1.70 -22.60 -8.43
CA GLY A 713 -2.70 -22.97 -7.43
C GLY A 713 -2.55 -24.41 -6.94
N THR A 714 -2.25 -25.37 -7.84
CA THR A 714 -2.03 -26.79 -7.48
C THR A 714 -0.97 -26.95 -6.41
N VAL A 715 0.18 -26.32 -6.63
CA VAL A 715 1.37 -26.60 -5.86
C VAL A 715 1.30 -25.88 -4.50
N LEU A 716 0.64 -24.72 -4.44
CA LEU A 716 0.29 -24.04 -3.20
C LEU A 716 -0.80 -24.79 -2.44
N ALA A 717 -1.90 -25.14 -3.11
CA ALA A 717 -3.12 -25.65 -2.47
C ALA A 717 -3.09 -27.15 -2.17
N GLU A 718 -2.22 -27.95 -2.79
CA GLU A 718 -1.97 -29.34 -2.37
C GLU A 718 -1.02 -29.42 -1.16
N ARG A 719 -0.25 -28.36 -0.87
CA ARG A 719 0.69 -28.32 0.26
C ARG A 719 0.20 -27.51 1.46
N LEU A 720 -0.80 -26.63 1.27
CA LEU A 720 -1.57 -25.94 2.30
C LEU A 720 -2.82 -26.74 2.65
#